data_AF-A0A5D4J4B9-F1
#
_entry.id   AF-A0A5D4J4B9-F1
#
_cell.length_a   1.000
_cell.length_b   1.000
_cell.length_c   1.000
_cell.angle_alpha   90.00
_cell.angle_beta   90.00
_cell.angle_gamma   90.00
#
_symmetry.space_group_name_H-M   'P 1'
#
loop_
_entity.id
_entity.type
_entity.pdbx_description
1 polymer ?
#
loop_
_entity_poly.entity_id
_entity_poly.type
_entity_poly.pdbx_seq_one_letter_code
_entity_poly.pdbx_strand_id
1 'polypeptide(L)'
;MQIYRSGSVLLTGAVAVALAVTALPAAQAAPSATAVISEVYGGGGNSGATLTRDFVELAGVGSAPIEVGGLSVQYLPGSPSAGSRWQVSELSGSIAPGGRYLVAQAAGTGGTVALPTADATGTIAMAAGSGTVALVSGTAPLTCKSAADCAADTRIVDLVGYGSAVVREGSGPVPGASATASVARAASLADTDDNAADLSAGTPTPVNAKGETSGGGQEPEEPGPTEPGDVRIHDIQGTTRVSPLEGTAVTGVPGIVTGVRTSGSRGFWIQDTAPDNDPRTSEGLFVYTGSAAPTVKAGDSVLVSGKVAEYYPGTGTQSLTQITAPRVTVVSSGNTLPAPVVLDARSVPGRYVPSADGGAIDALPLDPDRYALDLYEALEGSRVRIADTRVTGATTAYDEIWVTVKPKENPTRRGGTLYASYEDQNTGRLKVMSLDPAQPVPTANVGDVLKGRTTGVLDYASYGGYNVQATELGTVVDKKLRREVTRKQKKDELAVATYNVENLDAGDDQAKFDTLAEGVAVNLSSPDIVSLEEIQDDNGAVNDGTTGSEATLKRFTDAVVAKGGPRYAWRYIAPENNKDGGEPGGNIRNVFLYNPKRVSFTDRPGGDATTPVRAVDTWLGVKLSASPGRINPASPAWADSRKPLVGEFVFRGKPVFVIGNHFASKGGDQPLHGRYQEPTRSSETKRIQQAAEVNTFVTSLLKADRSAHVVALGDFNDFEFSPTMKALTKGKALKPLISTLPVGERYSYVFDGNSQTLDHILTSPGVRRLDYDVVHINAEFADQASDHDPQVVRIKVGGLWPW
;
A
#
# COMPACT_ATOMS: atom_id res chain seq x y z
N MET A 1 -2.23 -5.21 3.39
CA MET A 1 -2.49 -3.90 2.78
C MET A 1 -2.60 -2.93 3.95
N GLN A 2 -1.63 -2.04 4.16
CA GLN A 2 -1.52 -1.27 5.41
C GLN A 2 -2.60 -0.18 5.45
N ILE A 3 -3.55 -0.32 6.38
CA ILE A 3 -4.52 0.71 6.73
C ILE A 3 -3.88 1.58 7.80
N TYR A 4 -3.60 2.83 7.45
CA TYR A 4 -3.35 3.89 8.43
C TYR A 4 -4.26 5.06 8.08
N ARG A 5 -5.19 5.40 8.98
CA ARG A 5 -5.48 6.79 9.40
C ARG A 5 -6.19 6.78 10.76
N SER A 6 -5.55 7.37 11.77
CA SER A 6 -6.24 7.87 12.97
C SER A 6 -6.36 9.39 12.85
N GLY A 7 -7.58 9.90 12.69
CA GLY A 7 -7.89 11.32 12.75
C GLY A 7 -8.37 11.69 14.16
N SER A 8 -7.53 12.35 14.94
CA SER A 8 -7.91 12.84 16.27
C SER A 8 -8.36 14.30 16.20
N VAL A 9 -9.64 14.53 16.45
CA VAL A 9 -10.22 15.86 16.75
C VAL A 9 -9.85 16.21 18.20
N LEU A 10 -8.97 17.19 18.39
CA LEU A 10 -8.62 17.72 19.71
C LEU A 10 -9.59 18.83 20.13
N LEU A 11 -10.41 18.55 21.15
CA LEU A 11 -11.08 19.56 21.96
C LEU A 11 -10.05 20.27 22.85
N THR A 12 -10.02 21.59 22.77
CA THR A 12 -9.14 22.48 23.54
C THR A 12 -9.61 22.64 24.99
N GLY A 13 -8.97 21.92 25.91
CA GLY A 13 -9.01 22.20 27.35
C GLY A 13 -7.68 22.81 27.80
N ALA A 14 -7.67 24.10 28.11
CA ALA A 14 -6.47 24.81 28.56
C ALA A 14 -6.08 24.39 30.00
N VAL A 15 -4.98 23.66 30.14
CA VAL A 15 -4.27 23.47 31.41
C VAL A 15 -2.94 24.20 31.30
N ALA A 16 -2.78 25.30 32.05
CA ALA A 16 -1.54 26.04 32.13
C ALA A 16 -0.53 25.28 33.00
N VAL A 17 0.42 24.60 32.35
CA VAL A 17 1.62 24.06 33.01
C VAL A 17 2.74 25.09 32.83
N ALA A 18 3.15 25.72 33.93
CA ALA A 18 4.35 26.54 33.96
C ALA A 18 5.58 25.63 33.90
N LEU A 19 6.10 25.40 32.69
CA LEU A 19 7.41 24.78 32.48
C LEU A 19 8.50 25.83 32.68
N ALA A 20 9.32 25.65 33.71
CA ALA A 20 10.58 26.34 33.86
C ALA A 20 11.52 25.92 32.72
N VAL A 21 11.78 26.84 31.78
CA VAL A 21 12.77 26.65 30.72
C VAL A 21 14.16 26.73 31.33
N THR A 22 14.75 25.57 31.63
CA THR A 22 16.20 25.47 31.86
C THR A 22 16.89 25.55 30.50
N ALA A 23 17.62 26.65 30.23
CA ALA A 23 18.46 26.78 29.04
C ALA A 23 19.48 25.63 29.00
N LEU A 24 19.41 24.78 27.98
CA LEU A 24 20.41 23.74 27.73
C LEU A 24 21.73 24.39 27.30
N PRO A 25 22.90 23.86 27.70
CA PRO A 25 24.19 24.44 27.34
C PRO A 25 24.45 24.32 25.84
N ALA A 26 24.75 25.46 25.20
CA ALA A 26 25.15 25.57 23.80
C ALA A 26 26.67 25.43 23.64
N ALA A 27 27.12 25.07 22.43
CA ALA A 27 28.51 25.22 22.09
C ALA A 27 28.83 26.71 21.87
N GLN A 28 29.88 27.22 22.51
CA GLN A 28 30.47 28.51 22.19
C GLN A 28 31.76 28.25 21.43
N ALA A 29 31.69 28.28 20.10
CA ALA A 29 32.85 28.57 19.27
C ALA A 29 33.02 30.09 19.18
N ALA A 30 34.16 30.56 18.68
CA ALA A 30 34.30 31.95 18.26
C ALA A 30 33.98 32.01 16.75
N PRO A 31 33.39 33.10 16.24
CA PRO A 31 32.99 33.19 14.84
C PRO A 31 34.14 32.87 13.91
N SER A 32 33.89 32.06 12.88
CA SER A 32 34.95 31.71 11.93
C SER A 32 35.40 32.94 11.14
N ALA A 33 36.65 33.34 11.30
CA ALA A 33 37.22 34.50 10.58
C ALA A 33 37.72 34.14 9.16
N THR A 34 37.64 32.86 8.77
CA THR A 34 38.21 32.35 7.51
C THR A 34 37.13 31.75 6.61
N ALA A 35 36.62 30.57 6.93
CA ALA A 35 35.62 29.86 6.13
C ALA A 35 34.44 29.42 6.99
N VAL A 36 33.23 29.54 6.44
CA VAL A 36 31.98 29.08 7.06
C VAL A 36 31.32 28.01 6.19
N ILE A 37 30.50 27.16 6.79
CA ILE A 37 29.52 26.31 6.13
C ILE A 37 28.38 27.23 5.68
N SER A 38 28.24 27.44 4.37
CA SER A 38 27.21 28.30 3.80
C SER A 38 25.90 27.56 3.55
N GLU A 39 25.94 26.26 3.23
CA GLU A 39 24.74 25.46 2.96
C GLU A 39 24.95 23.98 3.26
N VAL A 40 23.94 23.32 3.84
CA VAL A 40 23.93 21.88 4.12
C VAL A 40 22.66 21.24 3.57
N TYR A 41 22.83 20.16 2.80
CA TYR A 41 21.72 19.38 2.26
C TYR A 41 21.98 17.87 2.36
N GLY A 42 21.20 17.18 3.19
CA GLY A 42 21.22 15.72 3.35
C GLY A 42 20.05 14.99 2.67
N GLY A 43 19.40 15.65 1.70
CA GLY A 43 18.21 15.13 1.02
C GLY A 43 18.50 14.38 -0.27
N GLY A 44 19.75 14.33 -0.72
CA GLY A 44 20.14 13.91 -2.05
C GLY A 44 19.68 12.51 -2.42
N GLY A 45 18.89 12.43 -3.49
CA GLY A 45 18.34 11.18 -4.00
C GLY A 45 17.43 10.42 -3.04
N ASN A 46 16.87 11.09 -2.02
CA ASN A 46 15.71 10.61 -1.28
C ASN A 46 14.43 10.77 -2.09
N SER A 47 13.35 10.10 -1.68
CA SER A 47 12.03 10.28 -2.30
C SER A 47 11.59 11.75 -2.23
N GLY A 48 11.23 12.33 -3.37
CA GLY A 48 10.85 13.74 -3.52
C GLY A 48 12.01 14.72 -3.68
N ALA A 49 13.28 14.29 -3.55
CA ALA A 49 14.43 15.16 -3.75
C ALA A 49 14.61 15.56 -5.22
N THR A 50 15.04 16.80 -5.47
CA THR A 50 15.41 17.28 -6.82
C THR A 50 16.84 16.87 -7.17
N LEU A 51 17.78 17.05 -6.23
CA LEU A 51 19.19 16.75 -6.42
C LEU A 51 19.49 15.28 -6.17
N THR A 52 20.41 14.69 -6.93
CA THR A 52 20.78 13.28 -6.81
C THR A 52 21.76 12.97 -5.68
N ARG A 53 22.39 13.99 -5.08
CA ARG A 53 23.44 13.84 -4.06
C ARG A 53 23.28 14.83 -2.92
N ASP A 54 23.69 14.38 -1.74
CA ASP A 54 23.92 15.22 -0.59
C ASP A 54 25.07 16.20 -0.89
N PHE A 55 25.10 17.36 -0.24
CA PHE A 55 26.24 18.27 -0.33
C PHE A 55 26.43 19.15 0.91
N VAL A 56 27.66 19.65 1.03
CA VAL A 56 28.03 20.73 1.95
C VAL A 56 28.71 21.81 1.13
N GLU A 57 28.25 23.05 1.23
CA GLU A 57 28.88 24.22 0.62
C GLU A 57 29.62 25.03 1.69
N LEU A 58 30.83 25.46 1.35
CA LEU A 58 31.62 26.38 2.16
C LEU A 58 31.72 27.74 1.48
N ALA A 59 31.88 28.79 2.28
CA ALA A 59 32.14 30.14 1.80
C ALA A 59 33.32 30.79 2.53
N GLY A 60 34.16 31.51 1.78
CA GLY A 60 35.24 32.32 2.34
C GLY A 60 34.73 33.68 2.81
N VAL A 61 34.88 34.00 4.10
CA VAL A 61 34.40 35.25 4.72
C VAL A 61 35.49 36.33 4.83
N GLY A 62 36.75 35.99 4.52
CA GLY A 62 37.90 36.89 4.53
C GLY A 62 38.24 37.51 3.16
N SER A 63 39.15 38.49 3.17
CA SER A 63 39.65 39.18 1.96
C SER A 63 40.84 38.49 1.27
N ALA A 64 41.25 37.31 1.76
CA ALA A 64 42.38 36.53 1.25
C ALA A 64 41.94 35.09 0.90
N PRO A 65 42.57 34.43 -0.08
CA PRO A 65 42.30 33.02 -0.37
C PRO A 65 42.55 32.13 0.84
N ILE A 66 41.73 31.10 1.00
CA ILE A 66 41.79 30.15 2.11
C ILE A 66 42.23 28.81 1.55
N GLU A 67 43.42 28.35 1.93
CA GLU A 67 43.86 26.99 1.63
C GLU A 67 43.06 26.00 2.49
N VAL A 68 42.34 25.08 1.84
CA VAL A 68 41.53 24.06 2.52
C VAL A 68 42.24 22.70 2.58
N GLY A 69 43.44 22.60 2.00
CA GLY A 69 44.30 21.44 2.17
C GLY A 69 44.64 21.20 3.65
N GLY A 70 44.21 20.05 4.17
CA GLY A 70 44.35 19.69 5.59
C GLY A 70 43.10 19.96 6.45
N LEU A 71 42.06 20.56 5.88
CA LEU A 71 40.73 20.63 6.49
C LEU A 71 39.87 19.41 6.12
N SER A 72 38.79 19.18 6.85
CA SER A 72 37.76 18.21 6.50
C SER A 72 36.35 18.73 6.79
N VAL A 73 35.37 18.28 5.99
CA VAL A 73 33.96 18.32 6.35
C VAL A 73 33.64 17.01 7.07
N GLN A 74 33.07 17.09 8.27
CA GLN A 74 32.68 15.94 9.06
C GLN A 74 31.20 15.95 9.40
N TYR A 75 30.60 14.77 9.55
CA TYR A 75 29.17 14.60 9.83
C TYR A 75 28.89 13.68 11.01
N LEU A 76 27.88 14.03 11.81
CA LEU A 76 27.34 13.25 12.92
C LEU A 76 25.80 13.21 12.83
N PRO A 77 25.13 12.07 13.11
CA PRO A 77 23.66 12.01 13.15
C PRO A 77 23.09 12.90 14.26
N GLY A 78 21.91 13.48 14.03
CA GLY A 78 21.32 14.51 14.92
C GLY A 78 21.05 14.06 16.37
N SER A 79 20.91 12.76 16.61
CA SER A 79 20.82 12.17 17.96
C SER A 79 21.91 11.10 18.14
N PRO A 80 23.16 11.51 18.42
CA PRO A 80 24.28 10.59 18.49
C PRO A 80 24.18 9.65 19.70
N SER A 81 24.45 8.36 19.48
CA SER A 81 24.58 7.36 20.55
C SER A 81 26.04 7.16 20.98
N ALA A 82 26.27 6.38 22.04
CA ALA A 82 27.62 5.95 22.41
C ALA A 82 28.37 5.25 21.26
N GLY A 83 27.65 4.60 20.33
CA GLY A 83 28.17 3.96 19.14
C GLY A 83 28.47 4.90 17.96
N SER A 84 27.89 6.10 17.91
CA SER A 84 28.07 7.04 16.79
C SER A 84 29.53 7.46 16.61
N ARG A 85 29.94 7.74 15.37
CA ARG A 85 31.26 8.22 14.99
C ARG A 85 31.10 9.35 13.97
N TRP A 86 31.99 10.33 14.01
CA TRP A 86 32.07 11.35 12.96
C TRP A 86 32.59 10.72 11.68
N GLN A 87 31.88 10.96 10.58
CA GLN A 87 32.30 10.57 9.22
C GLN A 87 33.08 11.73 8.60
N VAL A 88 34.09 11.47 7.77
CA VAL A 88 35.06 12.49 7.31
C VAL A 88 35.12 12.54 5.78
N SER A 89 35.10 13.74 5.22
CA SER A 89 35.45 14.07 3.84
C SER A 89 36.60 15.09 3.84
N GLU A 90 37.78 14.67 3.40
CA GLU A 90 38.96 15.54 3.34
C GLU A 90 38.81 16.59 2.22
N LEU A 91 39.34 17.79 2.44
CA LEU A 91 39.29 18.89 1.49
C LEU A 91 40.66 19.13 0.83
N SER A 92 40.65 19.74 -0.36
CA SER A 92 41.87 20.08 -1.10
C SER A 92 41.71 21.34 -1.94
N GLY A 93 42.82 22.00 -2.29
CA GLY A 93 42.77 23.27 -3.02
C GLY A 93 42.45 24.46 -2.11
N SER A 94 41.79 25.48 -2.65
CA SER A 94 41.52 26.73 -1.95
C SER A 94 40.19 27.37 -2.31
N ILE A 95 39.69 28.22 -1.41
CA ILE A 95 38.51 29.06 -1.60
C ILE A 95 38.98 30.49 -1.87
N ALA A 96 38.53 31.11 -2.97
CA ALA A 96 38.82 32.51 -3.24
C ALA A 96 38.16 33.44 -2.21
N PRO A 97 38.65 34.68 -2.01
CA PRO A 97 37.97 35.67 -1.16
C PRO A 97 36.51 35.87 -1.59
N GLY A 98 35.56 35.70 -0.67
CA GLY A 98 34.12 35.75 -0.99
C GLY A 98 33.60 34.61 -1.88
N GLY A 99 34.45 33.63 -2.21
CA GLY A 99 34.14 32.52 -3.09
C GLY A 99 33.35 31.39 -2.39
N ARG A 100 32.87 30.46 -3.21
CA ARG A 100 32.19 29.23 -2.79
C ARG A 100 33.08 28.01 -3.00
N TYR A 101 32.77 26.92 -2.31
CA TYR A 101 33.45 25.64 -2.45
C TYR A 101 32.46 24.51 -2.16
N LEU A 102 32.17 23.67 -3.15
CA LEU A 102 31.15 22.64 -3.08
C LEU A 102 31.76 21.26 -2.81
N VAL A 103 31.27 20.59 -1.76
CA VAL A 103 31.63 19.21 -1.43
C VAL A 103 30.45 18.31 -1.72
N ALA A 104 30.53 17.53 -2.81
CA ALA A 104 29.54 16.48 -3.09
C ALA A 104 29.68 15.36 -2.06
N GLN A 105 28.58 14.85 -1.53
CA GLN A 105 28.54 13.74 -0.58
C GLN A 105 27.87 12.51 -1.20
N ALA A 106 27.30 11.59 -0.42
CA ALA A 106 26.70 10.37 -0.96
C ALA A 106 25.60 10.67 -1.99
N ALA A 107 25.48 9.77 -2.97
CA ALA A 107 24.36 9.76 -3.90
C ALA A 107 23.25 8.87 -3.35
N GLY A 108 22.00 9.35 -3.46
CA GLY A 108 20.82 8.53 -3.21
C GLY A 108 20.40 7.76 -4.47
N THR A 109 19.19 7.20 -4.43
CA THR A 109 18.63 6.40 -5.54
C THR A 109 17.59 7.15 -6.38
N GLY A 110 17.14 8.32 -5.92
CA GLY A 110 16.25 9.25 -6.64
C GLY A 110 16.94 10.55 -7.03
N GLY A 111 16.14 11.60 -7.26
CA GLY A 111 16.62 12.89 -7.79
C GLY A 111 16.82 12.85 -9.30
N THR A 112 16.68 13.99 -9.95
CA THR A 112 16.79 14.11 -11.42
C THR A 112 17.84 15.14 -11.84
N VAL A 113 18.34 15.95 -10.91
CA VAL A 113 19.30 17.02 -11.19
C VAL A 113 20.63 16.69 -10.51
N ALA A 114 21.70 16.65 -11.30
CA ALA A 114 23.05 16.51 -10.78
C ALA A 114 23.54 17.82 -10.14
N LEU A 115 24.41 17.71 -9.13
CA LEU A 115 25.21 18.83 -8.66
C LEU A 115 26.05 19.42 -9.81
N PRO A 116 26.43 20.72 -9.77
CA PRO A 116 27.52 21.19 -10.62
C PRO A 116 28.80 20.41 -10.28
N THR A 117 29.83 20.51 -11.11
CA THR A 117 31.09 19.79 -10.83
C THR A 117 31.65 20.25 -9.49
N ALA A 118 31.60 19.38 -8.48
CA ALA A 118 32.01 19.73 -7.12
C ALA A 118 33.53 19.90 -7.01
N ASP A 119 33.95 20.77 -6.10
CA ASP A 119 35.36 21.06 -5.82
C ASP A 119 36.02 19.94 -5.01
N ALA A 120 35.24 19.24 -4.18
CA ALA A 120 35.61 17.99 -3.53
C ALA A 120 34.48 16.96 -3.57
N THR A 121 34.81 15.68 -3.43
CA THR A 121 33.83 14.58 -3.37
C THR A 121 34.10 13.69 -2.17
N GLY A 122 33.11 13.59 -1.29
CA GLY A 122 33.01 12.64 -0.20
C GLY A 122 31.98 11.54 -0.47
N THR A 123 31.78 10.70 0.54
CA THR A 123 30.87 9.54 0.50
C THR A 123 29.92 9.50 1.71
N ILE A 124 29.82 10.59 2.46
CA ILE A 124 29.01 10.67 3.68
C ILE A 124 27.52 10.63 3.28
N ALA A 125 26.77 9.68 3.83
CA ALA A 125 25.31 9.67 3.72
C ALA A 125 24.72 10.49 4.87
N MET A 126 24.16 11.66 4.55
CA MET A 126 23.60 12.58 5.54
C MET A 126 22.09 12.35 5.68
N ALA A 127 21.54 12.59 6.86
CA ALA A 127 20.11 12.47 7.08
C ALA A 127 19.39 13.74 6.66
N ALA A 128 18.33 13.64 5.86
CA ALA A 128 17.63 14.82 5.33
C ALA A 128 16.99 15.71 6.40
N GLY A 129 16.47 15.09 7.48
CA GLY A 129 15.68 15.79 8.48
C GLY A 129 16.44 16.28 9.70
N SER A 130 17.57 15.65 10.07
CA SER A 130 18.36 16.10 11.23
C SER A 130 19.77 15.51 11.27
N GLY A 131 20.76 16.38 11.47
CA GLY A 131 22.18 16.02 11.53
C GLY A 131 23.05 17.20 11.97
N THR A 132 24.33 16.94 12.15
CA THR A 132 25.34 17.96 12.45
C THR A 132 26.49 17.84 11.45
N VAL A 133 26.88 18.95 10.84
CA VAL A 133 28.06 19.07 9.98
C VAL A 133 29.08 19.99 10.65
N ALA A 134 30.35 19.61 10.65
CA ALA A 134 31.45 20.43 11.16
C ALA A 134 32.52 20.61 10.08
N LEU A 135 33.01 21.84 9.92
CA LEU A 135 34.26 22.13 9.23
C LEU A 135 35.39 22.01 10.25
N VAL A 136 36.42 21.21 9.96
CA VAL A 136 37.43 20.83 10.94
C VAL A 136 38.83 21.09 10.41
N SER A 137 39.67 21.71 11.25
CA SER A 137 41.12 21.84 11.08
C SER A 137 41.81 20.53 11.40
N GLY A 138 41.93 19.67 10.38
CA GLY A 138 42.50 18.34 10.43
C GLY A 138 41.55 17.29 9.84
N THR A 139 42.08 16.11 9.54
CA THR A 139 41.32 15.00 8.93
C THR A 139 41.03 13.85 9.90
N ALA A 140 41.52 13.92 11.13
CA ALA A 140 41.15 12.96 12.18
C ALA A 140 39.69 13.16 12.60
N PRO A 141 38.87 12.10 12.70
CA PRO A 141 37.49 12.21 13.16
C PRO A 141 37.39 12.90 14.53
N LEU A 142 36.40 13.78 14.69
CA LEU A 142 36.04 14.34 15.99
C LEU A 142 35.55 13.21 16.94
N THR A 143 35.66 13.44 18.25
CA THR A 143 35.20 12.49 19.28
C THR A 143 34.06 13.03 20.14
N CYS A 144 33.82 14.35 20.09
CA CYS A 144 32.77 15.02 20.83
C CYS A 144 31.36 14.59 20.35
N LYS A 145 30.38 14.52 21.26
CA LYS A 145 28.99 14.11 20.93
C LYS A 145 27.91 14.92 21.65
N SER A 146 28.31 15.87 22.47
CA SER A 146 27.42 16.84 23.10
C SER A 146 27.82 18.25 22.65
N ALA A 147 26.89 19.20 22.72
CA ALA A 147 27.20 20.59 22.41
C ALA A 147 28.37 21.10 23.25
N ALA A 148 28.39 20.80 24.55
CA ALA A 148 29.48 21.19 25.46
C ALA A 148 30.83 20.58 25.08
N ASP A 149 30.87 19.28 24.75
CA ASP A 149 32.13 18.63 24.35
C ASP A 149 32.66 19.15 23.02
N CYS A 150 31.76 19.43 22.07
CA CYS A 150 32.16 19.96 20.76
C CYS A 150 32.60 21.42 20.85
N ALA A 151 32.00 22.21 21.74
CA ALA A 151 32.48 23.56 22.05
C ALA A 151 33.95 23.58 22.52
N ALA A 152 34.36 22.52 23.23
CA ALA A 152 35.70 22.41 23.79
C ALA A 152 36.74 21.90 22.76
N ASP A 153 36.32 21.41 21.59
CA ASP A 153 37.24 20.89 20.58
C ASP A 153 37.73 22.01 19.66
N THR A 154 38.94 22.48 19.89
CA THR A 154 39.55 23.60 19.16
C THR A 154 39.85 23.32 17.69
N ARG A 155 39.57 22.10 17.20
CA ARG A 155 39.73 21.78 15.77
C ARG A 155 38.51 22.19 14.96
N ILE A 156 37.34 22.40 15.58
CA ILE A 156 36.14 22.83 14.87
C ILE A 156 36.31 24.29 14.44
N VAL A 157 36.14 24.53 13.14
CA VAL A 157 36.22 25.85 12.49
C VAL A 157 34.84 26.47 12.38
N ASP A 158 33.83 25.68 12.01
CA ASP A 158 32.41 26.05 11.95
C ASP A 158 31.56 24.79 12.16
N LEU A 159 30.37 24.90 12.77
CA LEU A 159 29.48 23.78 13.05
C LEU A 159 28.01 24.14 12.82
N VAL A 160 27.34 23.38 11.97
CA VAL A 160 25.91 23.53 11.68
C VAL A 160 25.14 22.30 12.12
N GLY A 161 24.29 22.46 13.14
CA GLY A 161 23.27 21.47 13.50
C GLY A 161 21.89 21.84 12.94
N TYR A 162 21.18 20.87 12.36
CA TYR A 162 19.88 21.07 11.74
C TYR A 162 18.84 20.03 12.17
N GLY A 163 17.57 20.37 11.99
CA GLY A 163 16.44 19.59 12.47
C GLY A 163 16.35 19.59 13.98
N SER A 164 16.52 18.43 14.58
CA SER A 164 16.54 18.20 16.03
C SER A 164 17.94 17.87 16.56
N ALA A 165 18.99 18.38 15.93
CA ALA A 165 20.37 18.03 16.27
C ALA A 165 20.74 18.41 17.71
N VAL A 166 21.33 17.46 18.44
CA VAL A 166 21.84 17.65 19.82
C VAL A 166 23.12 18.48 19.83
N VAL A 167 23.99 18.28 18.84
CA VAL A 167 25.23 19.06 18.67
C VAL A 167 24.96 20.17 17.67
N ARG A 168 25.04 21.42 18.13
CA ARG A 168 24.70 22.64 17.39
C ARG A 168 25.26 23.86 18.12
N GLU A 169 25.31 25.00 17.45
CA GLU A 169 25.73 26.29 18.03
C GLU A 169 24.53 27.10 18.57
N GLY A 170 24.80 28.11 19.41
CA GLY A 170 23.88 29.19 19.80
C GLY A 170 22.59 28.84 20.53
N SER A 171 21.42 29.18 19.96
CA SER A 171 20.11 29.05 20.63
C SER A 171 19.30 27.81 20.22
N GLY A 172 19.52 27.27 19.02
CA GLY A 172 18.89 26.03 18.56
C GLY A 172 19.49 25.49 17.25
N PRO A 173 19.19 24.22 16.87
CA PRO A 173 19.45 23.75 15.51
C PRO A 173 18.52 24.44 14.51
N VAL A 174 18.92 24.47 13.23
CA VAL A 174 18.11 25.07 12.14
C VAL A 174 16.90 24.18 11.82
N PRO A 175 15.65 24.64 11.98
CA PRO A 175 14.47 23.84 11.65
C PRO A 175 14.22 23.81 10.13
N GLY A 176 13.41 22.85 9.67
CA GLY A 176 12.87 22.83 8.30
C GLY A 176 13.70 22.10 7.25
N ALA A 177 14.86 21.54 7.60
CA ALA A 177 15.61 20.64 6.73
C ALA A 177 14.76 19.41 6.33
N SER A 178 14.81 19.02 5.05
CA SER A 178 14.02 17.90 4.54
C SER A 178 14.61 17.32 3.25
N ALA A 179 13.96 16.31 2.67
CA ALA A 179 14.34 15.80 1.35
C ALA A 179 14.29 16.87 0.25
N THR A 180 13.52 17.96 0.43
CA THR A 180 13.36 19.05 -0.56
C THR A 180 13.96 20.38 -0.11
N ALA A 181 14.55 20.46 1.09
CA ALA A 181 15.07 21.70 1.64
C ALA A 181 16.46 21.53 2.28
N SER A 182 17.39 22.40 1.90
CA SER A 182 18.68 22.58 2.57
C SER A 182 18.52 23.59 3.71
N VAL A 183 19.56 23.74 4.54
CA VAL A 183 19.70 24.87 5.46
C VAL A 183 20.87 25.72 5.01
N ALA A 184 20.64 27.02 4.81
CA ALA A 184 21.61 27.93 4.23
C ALA A 184 21.73 29.23 5.03
N ARG A 185 22.96 29.75 5.13
CA ARG A 185 23.22 31.10 5.63
C ARG A 185 22.66 32.14 4.66
N ALA A 186 22.26 33.30 5.17
CA ALA A 186 21.90 34.43 4.32
C ALA A 186 23.10 34.92 3.48
N ALA A 187 22.85 35.74 2.45
CA ALA A 187 23.89 36.26 1.57
C ALA A 187 25.00 37.05 2.29
N SER A 188 24.72 37.58 3.50
CA SER A 188 25.72 38.23 4.35
C SER A 188 26.75 37.27 4.93
N LEU A 189 26.48 35.96 4.91
CA LEU A 189 27.28 34.90 5.53
C LEU A 189 27.58 35.18 7.01
N ALA A 190 26.60 35.79 7.71
CA ALA A 190 26.75 36.07 9.12
C ALA A 190 26.99 34.76 9.88
N ASP A 191 27.97 34.82 10.77
CA ASP A 191 28.32 33.75 11.69
C ASP A 191 28.37 34.36 13.09
N THR A 192 27.27 34.19 13.82
CA THR A 192 27.08 34.71 15.19
C THR A 192 27.24 33.60 16.23
N ASP A 193 27.77 32.44 15.81
CA ASP A 193 27.77 31.19 16.56
C ASP A 193 26.35 30.79 17.01
N ASP A 194 25.34 31.12 16.20
CA ASP A 194 23.95 30.72 16.44
C ASP A 194 23.27 30.23 15.16
N ASN A 195 23.27 28.91 14.98
CA ASN A 195 22.72 28.28 13.79
C ASN A 195 21.27 28.71 13.52
N ALA A 196 20.42 28.83 14.55
CA ALA A 196 19.02 29.23 14.39
C ALA A 196 18.84 30.71 14.03
N ALA A 197 19.84 31.55 14.29
CA ALA A 197 19.85 32.96 13.89
C ALA A 197 20.44 33.16 12.49
N ASP A 198 21.45 32.36 12.13
CA ASP A 198 22.27 32.58 10.93
C ASP A 198 21.77 31.82 9.69
N LEU A 199 21.09 30.69 9.89
CA LEU A 199 20.63 29.81 8.81
C LEU A 199 19.11 29.67 8.78
N SER A 200 18.59 29.41 7.58
CA SER A 200 17.17 29.09 7.38
C SER A 200 17.01 27.99 6.34
N ALA A 201 15.90 27.26 6.41
CA ALA A 201 15.60 26.22 5.43
C ALA A 201 15.03 26.80 4.14
N GLY A 202 15.48 26.28 2.99
CA GLY A 202 15.06 26.72 1.67
C GLY A 202 15.35 25.70 0.58
N THR A 203 14.99 26.01 -0.66
CA THR A 203 15.35 25.18 -1.83
C THR A 203 16.87 25.07 -1.94
N PRO A 204 17.44 23.87 -2.17
CA PRO A 204 18.88 23.73 -2.31
C PRO A 204 19.47 24.53 -3.48
N THR A 205 20.54 25.28 -3.22
CA THR A 205 21.18 26.19 -4.19
C THR A 205 22.71 26.01 -4.29
N PRO A 206 23.22 24.79 -4.54
CA PRO A 206 24.66 24.53 -4.52
C PRO A 206 25.40 25.30 -5.62
N VAL A 207 26.50 25.95 -5.24
CA VAL A 207 27.42 26.70 -6.11
C VAL A 207 28.85 26.19 -5.90
N ASN A 208 29.54 25.82 -6.98
CA ASN A 208 30.98 25.47 -6.90
C ASN A 208 31.90 26.69 -6.96
N ALA A 209 33.21 26.50 -6.84
CA ALA A 209 34.18 27.59 -6.89
C ALA A 209 34.23 28.36 -8.22
N LYS A 210 33.63 27.82 -9.29
CA LYS A 210 33.48 28.49 -10.59
C LYS A 210 32.20 29.31 -10.72
N GLY A 211 31.32 29.29 -9.71
CA GLY A 211 30.02 29.95 -9.77
C GLY A 211 28.96 29.15 -10.54
N GLU A 212 29.22 27.87 -10.84
CA GLU A 212 28.25 27.00 -11.53
C GLU A 212 27.21 26.47 -10.54
N THR A 213 25.94 26.40 -10.97
CA THR A 213 24.82 25.89 -10.19
C THR A 213 24.31 24.55 -10.73
N SER A 214 23.54 23.82 -9.92
CA SER A 214 22.88 22.57 -10.35
C SER A 214 21.86 22.86 -11.47
N GLY A 215 21.89 22.05 -12.53
CA GLY A 215 20.96 22.16 -13.65
C GLY A 215 21.57 22.56 -15.01
N GLY A 216 22.88 22.79 -15.08
CA GLY A 216 23.51 23.40 -16.25
C GLY A 216 23.14 24.88 -16.31
N GLY A 217 24.04 25.73 -16.81
CA GLY A 217 23.78 27.17 -16.89
C GLY A 217 22.41 27.43 -17.50
N GLN A 218 21.60 28.26 -16.85
CA GLN A 218 20.53 28.95 -17.56
C GLN A 218 21.20 29.77 -18.65
N GLU A 219 21.30 29.19 -19.84
CA GLU A 219 20.98 29.94 -21.05
C GLU A 219 19.66 30.68 -20.75
N PRO A 220 19.54 31.97 -21.09
CA PRO A 220 18.29 32.70 -20.90
C PRO A 220 17.15 31.85 -21.42
N GLU A 221 16.05 31.72 -20.64
CA GLU A 221 14.87 30.92 -21.02
C GLU A 221 14.61 31.10 -22.51
N GLU A 222 14.95 30.08 -23.33
CA GLU A 222 14.43 30.07 -24.67
C GLU A 222 12.91 30.05 -24.50
N PRO A 223 12.19 31.05 -25.05
CA PRO A 223 10.74 31.05 -24.99
C PRO A 223 10.26 29.70 -25.52
N GLY A 224 9.18 29.16 -24.92
CA GLY A 224 8.61 27.91 -25.38
C GLY A 224 8.31 27.94 -26.89
N PRO A 225 8.14 26.78 -27.53
CA PRO A 225 7.89 26.71 -28.98
C PRO A 225 6.77 27.66 -29.39
N THR A 226 7.00 28.47 -30.42
CA THR A 226 6.01 29.44 -30.93
C THR A 226 5.21 28.90 -32.10
N GLU A 227 5.72 27.87 -32.77
CA GLU A 227 5.08 27.17 -33.89
C GLU A 227 4.95 25.68 -33.60
N PRO A 228 3.89 25.00 -34.08
CA PRO A 228 3.78 23.55 -33.96
C PRO A 228 4.93 22.82 -34.66
N GLY A 229 5.44 21.75 -34.03
CA GLY A 229 6.39 20.83 -34.65
C GLY A 229 5.71 19.75 -35.50
N ASP A 230 6.53 18.90 -36.11
CA ASP A 230 6.06 17.81 -36.99
C ASP A 230 5.55 16.59 -36.22
N VAL A 231 6.00 16.39 -34.96
CA VAL A 231 5.63 15.24 -34.13
C VAL A 231 4.27 15.47 -33.46
N ARG A 232 3.39 14.49 -33.58
CA ARG A 232 2.05 14.48 -32.96
C ARG A 232 1.97 13.50 -31.79
N ILE A 233 0.88 13.55 -31.04
CA ILE A 233 0.72 12.70 -29.86
C ILE A 233 0.64 11.21 -30.25
N HIS A 234 -0.04 10.86 -31.34
CA HIS A 234 -0.06 9.48 -31.86
C HIS A 234 1.34 8.96 -32.26
N ASP A 235 2.23 9.82 -32.75
CA ASP A 235 3.62 9.43 -33.05
C ASP A 235 4.41 9.11 -31.77
N ILE A 236 4.10 9.80 -30.67
CA ILE A 236 4.68 9.55 -29.34
C ILE A 236 4.10 8.29 -28.72
N GLN A 237 2.79 8.09 -28.76
CA GLN A 237 2.15 6.91 -28.17
C GLN A 237 2.51 5.63 -28.93
N GLY A 238 2.42 5.65 -30.27
CA GLY A 238 2.70 4.49 -31.10
C GLY A 238 1.64 3.39 -31.00
N THR A 239 1.98 2.17 -31.46
CA THR A 239 1.04 1.04 -31.60
C THR A 239 1.30 -0.10 -30.61
N THR A 240 2.12 0.17 -29.60
CA THR A 240 2.55 -0.72 -28.51
C THR A 240 2.42 0.03 -27.18
N ARG A 241 2.72 -0.61 -26.06
CA ARG A 241 2.65 0.03 -24.73
C ARG A 241 3.84 0.92 -24.38
N VAL A 242 4.88 0.86 -25.20
CA VAL A 242 6.10 1.64 -25.06
C VAL A 242 6.21 2.52 -26.29
N SER A 243 6.49 3.79 -26.05
CA SER A 243 6.67 4.80 -27.08
C SER A 243 7.79 4.41 -28.05
N PRO A 244 7.58 4.52 -29.38
CA PRO A 244 8.67 4.43 -30.35
C PRO A 244 9.66 5.60 -30.26
N LEU A 245 9.30 6.66 -29.52
CA LEU A 245 10.11 7.85 -29.29
C LEU A 245 10.70 7.90 -27.87
N GLU A 246 10.64 6.82 -27.09
CA GLU A 246 11.25 6.78 -25.75
C GLU A 246 12.71 7.29 -25.78
N GLY A 247 13.02 8.23 -24.89
CA GLY A 247 14.34 8.84 -24.78
C GLY A 247 14.63 9.96 -25.79
N THR A 248 13.73 10.21 -26.75
CA THR A 248 13.88 11.24 -27.78
C THR A 248 13.33 12.58 -27.30
N ALA A 249 13.98 13.67 -27.71
CA ALA A 249 13.47 15.01 -27.50
C ALA A 249 12.47 15.38 -28.60
N VAL A 250 11.31 15.88 -28.21
CA VAL A 250 10.25 16.37 -29.10
C VAL A 250 10.07 17.88 -28.90
N THR A 251 9.69 18.57 -29.98
CA THR A 251 9.57 20.03 -30.00
C THR A 251 8.20 20.45 -30.50
N GLY A 252 7.53 21.34 -29.78
CA GLY A 252 6.31 22.00 -30.26
C GLY A 252 5.13 21.06 -30.48
N VAL A 253 5.00 19.99 -29.69
CA VAL A 253 3.88 19.04 -29.78
C VAL A 253 2.58 19.77 -29.44
N PRO A 254 1.62 19.88 -30.38
CA PRO A 254 0.39 20.61 -30.14
C PRO A 254 -0.65 19.77 -29.37
N GLY A 255 -1.42 20.40 -28.50
CA GLY A 255 -2.56 19.76 -27.85
C GLY A 255 -3.42 20.71 -27.03
N ILE A 256 -4.65 20.28 -26.73
CA ILE A 256 -5.53 20.97 -25.78
C ILE A 256 -5.36 20.33 -24.40
N VAL A 257 -5.16 21.13 -23.36
CA VAL A 257 -5.13 20.66 -21.97
C VAL A 257 -6.50 20.13 -21.57
N THR A 258 -6.59 18.87 -21.19
CA THR A 258 -7.85 18.16 -20.86
C THR A 258 -8.05 17.91 -19.37
N GLY A 259 -6.98 17.93 -18.59
CA GLY A 259 -6.98 17.79 -17.14
C GLY A 259 -5.66 18.26 -16.53
N VAL A 260 -5.69 18.68 -15.27
CA VAL A 260 -4.50 19.16 -14.54
C VAL A 260 -4.43 18.43 -13.20
N ARG A 261 -3.27 17.84 -12.90
CA ARG A 261 -2.99 17.12 -11.65
C ARG A 261 -2.06 17.95 -10.78
N THR A 262 -2.56 18.43 -9.64
CA THR A 262 -1.82 19.34 -8.74
C THR A 262 -1.22 18.66 -7.50
N SER A 263 -1.59 17.41 -7.23
CA SER A 263 -1.11 16.57 -6.13
C SER A 263 -0.54 15.23 -6.63
N GLY A 264 0.35 14.62 -5.86
CA GLY A 264 1.07 13.42 -6.31
C GLY A 264 2.05 13.75 -7.44
N SER A 265 2.11 12.93 -8.48
CA SER A 265 2.87 13.21 -9.71
C SER A 265 2.25 14.39 -10.45
N ARG A 266 2.77 15.60 -10.26
CA ARG A 266 2.19 16.82 -10.83
C ARG A 266 2.38 16.85 -12.34
N GLY A 267 1.38 17.37 -13.03
CA GLY A 267 1.40 17.48 -14.47
C GLY A 267 0.03 17.82 -15.04
N PHE A 268 -0.13 17.65 -16.33
CA PHE A 268 -1.40 17.88 -17.03
C PHE A 268 -1.48 16.98 -18.25
N TRP A 269 -2.70 16.63 -18.66
CA TRP A 269 -2.93 15.88 -19.89
C TRP A 269 -3.20 16.84 -21.03
N ILE A 270 -2.61 16.56 -22.18
CA ILE A 270 -2.94 17.19 -23.45
C ILE A 270 -3.56 16.16 -24.38
N GLN A 271 -4.45 16.60 -25.25
CA GLN A 271 -5.02 15.74 -26.29
C GLN A 271 -4.98 16.43 -27.65
N ASP A 272 -4.65 15.67 -28.68
CA ASP A 272 -4.51 16.16 -30.05
C ASP A 272 -5.89 16.58 -30.60
N THR A 273 -5.90 17.62 -31.42
CA THR A 273 -7.10 18.13 -32.11
C THR A 273 -7.16 17.73 -33.58
N ALA A 274 -6.09 17.15 -34.13
CA ALA A 274 -6.08 16.52 -35.45
C ALA A 274 -5.62 15.05 -35.31
N PRO A 275 -6.48 14.19 -34.76
CA PRO A 275 -6.15 12.79 -34.54
C PRO A 275 -5.93 12.04 -35.86
N ASP A 276 -5.19 10.93 -35.80
CA ASP A 276 -5.05 10.01 -36.92
C ASP A 276 -6.30 9.10 -37.08
N ASN A 277 -6.20 8.04 -37.88
CA ASN A 277 -7.27 7.06 -38.05
C ASN A 277 -6.89 5.65 -37.54
N ASP A 278 -5.78 5.51 -36.82
CA ASP A 278 -5.34 4.24 -36.27
C ASP A 278 -5.91 4.07 -34.86
N PRO A 279 -6.83 3.13 -34.62
CA PRO A 279 -7.43 2.96 -33.30
C PRO A 279 -6.45 2.45 -32.24
N ARG A 280 -5.20 2.16 -32.62
CA ARG A 280 -4.14 1.65 -31.73
C ARG A 280 -3.29 2.77 -31.12
N THR A 281 -3.31 3.97 -31.67
CA THR A 281 -2.55 5.12 -31.17
C THR A 281 -3.45 5.98 -30.29
N SER A 282 -3.00 6.29 -29.07
CA SER A 282 -3.71 7.28 -28.25
C SER A 282 -3.44 8.69 -28.75
N GLU A 283 -4.44 9.55 -28.61
CA GLU A 283 -4.36 10.97 -28.92
C GLU A 283 -4.13 11.82 -27.67
N GLY A 284 -4.06 11.18 -26.50
CA GLY A 284 -3.78 11.80 -25.22
C GLY A 284 -2.35 11.54 -24.74
N LEU A 285 -1.80 12.49 -23.98
CA LEU A 285 -0.45 12.39 -23.43
C LEU A 285 -0.35 13.11 -22.10
N PHE A 286 0.35 12.51 -21.14
CA PHE A 286 0.65 13.17 -19.88
C PHE A 286 1.94 13.99 -19.97
N VAL A 287 1.90 15.23 -19.47
CA VAL A 287 3.05 16.13 -19.38
C VAL A 287 3.44 16.25 -17.91
N TYR A 288 4.54 15.63 -17.53
CA TYR A 288 5.02 15.56 -16.16
C TYR A 288 5.86 16.79 -15.80
N THR A 289 5.44 17.52 -14.77
CA THR A 289 6.10 18.77 -14.32
C THR A 289 6.98 18.59 -13.09
N GLY A 290 7.14 17.36 -12.59
CA GLY A 290 7.94 17.11 -11.38
C GLY A 290 7.30 17.73 -10.14
N SER A 291 8.08 18.50 -9.39
CA SER A 291 7.58 19.27 -8.24
C SER A 291 6.95 20.61 -8.64
N ALA A 292 7.15 21.08 -9.88
CA ALA A 292 6.59 22.35 -10.33
C ALA A 292 5.06 22.26 -10.45
N ALA A 293 4.38 23.27 -9.94
CA ALA A 293 2.94 23.41 -10.11
C ALA A 293 2.62 23.69 -11.59
N PRO A 294 1.69 22.95 -12.22
CA PRO A 294 1.25 23.27 -13.58
C PRO A 294 0.69 24.69 -13.64
N THR A 295 1.12 25.47 -14.64
CA THR A 295 0.68 26.85 -14.86
C THR A 295 -0.43 26.97 -15.90
N VAL A 296 -0.84 25.85 -16.48
CA VAL A 296 -1.91 25.73 -17.49
C VAL A 296 -3.25 25.38 -16.86
N LYS A 297 -4.34 25.58 -17.60
CA LYS A 297 -5.71 25.17 -17.23
C LYS A 297 -6.36 24.38 -18.36
N ALA A 298 -7.36 23.58 -18.02
CA ALA A 298 -8.16 22.88 -19.01
C ALA A 298 -8.74 23.85 -20.06
N GLY A 299 -8.68 23.48 -21.33
CA GLY A 299 -9.06 24.33 -22.47
C GLY A 299 -7.97 25.27 -22.97
N ASP A 300 -6.78 25.28 -22.35
CA ASP A 300 -5.61 25.92 -22.95
C ASP A 300 -5.12 25.10 -24.15
N SER A 301 -4.87 25.76 -25.28
CA SER A 301 -4.11 25.19 -26.40
C SER A 301 -2.65 25.43 -26.13
N VAL A 302 -1.84 24.37 -26.15
CA VAL A 302 -0.43 24.44 -25.80
C VAL A 302 0.45 23.84 -26.89
N LEU A 303 1.69 24.31 -26.91
CA LEU A 303 2.81 23.67 -27.59
C LEU A 303 3.78 23.20 -26.52
N VAL A 304 4.10 21.90 -26.53
CA VAL A 304 4.95 21.27 -25.52
C VAL A 304 6.22 20.72 -26.17
N SER A 305 7.37 21.13 -25.64
CA SER A 305 8.66 20.51 -25.95
C SER A 305 9.20 19.81 -24.72
N GLY A 306 9.95 18.73 -24.89
CA GLY A 306 10.56 18.00 -23.77
C GLY A 306 11.08 16.64 -24.20
N LYS A 307 11.37 15.77 -23.24
CA LYS A 307 11.87 14.41 -23.49
C LYS A 307 10.77 13.38 -23.25
N VAL A 308 10.51 12.54 -24.24
CA VAL A 308 9.59 11.41 -24.11
C VAL A 308 10.22 10.36 -23.18
N ALA A 309 9.43 9.85 -22.25
CA ALA A 309 9.85 8.85 -21.28
C ALA A 309 8.69 7.90 -20.94
N GLU A 310 9.04 6.66 -20.57
CA GLU A 310 8.11 5.72 -19.96
C GLU A 310 8.18 5.82 -18.44
N TYR A 311 7.02 5.82 -17.80
CA TYR A 311 6.89 5.73 -16.35
C TYR A 311 6.19 4.45 -15.93
N TYR A 312 6.83 3.66 -15.07
CA TYR A 312 6.24 2.48 -14.46
C TYR A 312 5.93 2.78 -12.99
N PRO A 313 4.66 2.84 -12.58
CA PRO A 313 4.32 3.05 -11.18
C PRO A 313 4.79 1.93 -10.23
N GLY A 314 5.05 0.74 -10.76
CA GLY A 314 5.61 -0.41 -10.04
C GLY A 314 6.17 -1.50 -10.96
N THR A 315 6.92 -2.45 -10.37
CA THR A 315 7.71 -3.46 -11.11
C THR A 315 6.87 -4.41 -11.99
N GLY A 316 5.59 -4.62 -11.69
CA GLY A 316 4.66 -5.44 -12.46
C GLY A 316 3.55 -4.66 -13.18
N THR A 317 3.58 -3.33 -13.10
CA THR A 317 2.59 -2.45 -13.73
C THR A 317 2.89 -2.21 -15.21
N GLN A 318 1.92 -1.68 -15.95
CA GLN A 318 2.14 -1.19 -17.31
C GLN A 318 2.85 0.17 -17.29
N SER A 319 3.48 0.53 -18.41
CA SER A 319 4.04 1.85 -18.66
C SER A 319 2.94 2.91 -18.76
N LEU A 320 3.36 4.15 -18.58
CA LEU A 320 2.65 5.36 -18.96
C LEU A 320 3.60 6.19 -19.81
N THR A 321 3.20 6.54 -21.01
CA THR A 321 4.00 7.41 -21.88
C THR A 321 3.81 8.87 -21.49
N GLN A 322 4.92 9.59 -21.29
CA GLN A 322 4.87 10.99 -20.84
C GLN A 322 5.98 11.87 -21.42
N ILE A 323 5.76 13.18 -21.43
CA ILE A 323 6.82 14.18 -21.66
C ILE A 323 7.36 14.65 -20.31
N THR A 324 8.68 14.64 -20.16
CA THR A 324 9.42 15.10 -18.99
C THR A 324 10.25 16.34 -19.30
N ALA A 325 10.62 17.09 -18.26
CA ALA A 325 11.29 18.40 -18.36
C ALA A 325 10.62 19.34 -19.40
N PRO A 326 9.31 19.57 -19.28
CA PRO A 326 8.55 20.23 -20.32
C PRO A 326 8.83 21.73 -20.39
N ARG A 327 8.89 22.26 -21.62
CA ARG A 327 8.74 23.68 -21.94
C ARG A 327 7.40 23.88 -22.62
N VAL A 328 6.59 24.80 -22.10
CA VAL A 328 5.18 24.93 -22.48
C VAL A 328 4.88 26.36 -22.91
N THR A 329 4.32 26.51 -24.11
CA THR A 329 3.72 27.77 -24.57
C THR A 329 2.21 27.63 -24.60
N VAL A 330 1.48 28.53 -23.95
CA VAL A 330 0.03 28.65 -24.12
C VAL A 330 -0.23 29.51 -25.36
N VAL A 331 -0.81 28.91 -26.39
CA VAL A 331 -1.15 29.57 -27.66
C VAL A 331 -2.48 30.32 -27.55
N SER A 332 -3.46 29.70 -26.87
CA SER A 332 -4.78 30.28 -26.63
C SER A 332 -5.44 29.64 -25.41
N SER A 333 -6.48 30.27 -24.87
CA SER A 333 -7.21 29.81 -23.68
C SER A 333 -8.71 29.73 -23.94
N GLY A 334 -9.40 28.85 -23.19
CA GLY A 334 -10.87 28.74 -23.25
C GLY A 334 -11.39 27.99 -24.48
N ASN A 335 -10.55 27.16 -25.10
CA ASN A 335 -10.93 26.33 -26.23
C ASN A 335 -11.89 25.20 -25.80
N THR A 336 -12.66 24.69 -26.75
CA THR A 336 -13.50 23.52 -26.51
C THR A 336 -12.62 22.29 -26.34
N LEU A 337 -12.92 21.45 -25.33
CA LEU A 337 -12.20 20.21 -25.11
C LEU A 337 -12.54 19.17 -26.20
N PRO A 338 -11.58 18.32 -26.64
CA PRO A 338 -11.85 17.21 -27.56
C PRO A 338 -13.00 16.33 -27.08
N ALA A 339 -13.84 15.83 -28.01
CA ALA A 339 -14.98 15.00 -27.65
C ALA A 339 -14.51 13.71 -26.95
N PRO A 340 -15.12 13.31 -25.82
CA PRO A 340 -14.70 12.11 -25.11
C PRO A 340 -15.12 10.83 -25.84
N VAL A 341 -14.24 9.84 -25.85
CA VAL A 341 -14.54 8.48 -26.33
C VAL A 341 -15.55 7.83 -25.37
N VAL A 342 -16.62 7.26 -25.91
CA VAL A 342 -17.65 6.60 -25.09
C VAL A 342 -17.23 5.17 -24.79
N LEU A 343 -17.12 4.85 -23.50
CA LEU A 343 -16.91 3.49 -23.02
C LEU A 343 -18.27 2.89 -22.59
N ASP A 344 -18.75 1.90 -23.34
CA ASP A 344 -19.99 1.17 -23.07
C ASP A 344 -19.83 -0.35 -23.31
N ALA A 345 -20.90 -1.11 -23.09
CA ALA A 345 -20.88 -2.56 -23.26
C ALA A 345 -20.57 -3.04 -24.68
N ARG A 346 -20.75 -2.18 -25.70
CA ARG A 346 -20.46 -2.48 -27.10
C ARG A 346 -19.05 -2.08 -27.48
N SER A 347 -18.54 -0.97 -26.93
CA SER A 347 -17.20 -0.49 -27.25
C SER A 347 -16.09 -1.32 -26.59
N VAL A 348 -16.34 -1.87 -25.40
CA VAL A 348 -15.33 -2.67 -24.68
C VAL A 348 -15.31 -4.12 -25.19
N PRO A 349 -14.17 -4.66 -25.67
CA PRO A 349 -14.04 -6.03 -26.18
C PRO A 349 -14.32 -7.13 -25.17
N GLY A 350 -14.62 -8.33 -25.68
CA GLY A 350 -14.98 -9.50 -24.86
C GLY A 350 -13.80 -10.29 -24.27
N ARG A 351 -12.56 -10.07 -24.75
CA ARG A 351 -11.36 -10.61 -24.09
C ARG A 351 -10.70 -9.53 -23.28
N TYR A 352 -10.06 -9.90 -22.18
CA TYR A 352 -9.46 -8.93 -21.29
C TYR A 352 -8.06 -8.50 -21.75
N VAL A 353 -7.16 -9.46 -21.96
CA VAL A 353 -5.73 -9.22 -22.17
C VAL A 353 -5.13 -10.21 -23.17
N PRO A 354 -4.14 -9.84 -24.00
CA PRO A 354 -3.40 -10.79 -24.82
C PRO A 354 -2.51 -11.72 -23.97
N SER A 355 -2.27 -12.94 -24.45
CA SER A 355 -1.28 -13.84 -23.85
C SER A 355 0.13 -13.46 -24.31
N ALA A 356 1.09 -13.46 -23.39
CA ALA A 356 2.53 -13.44 -23.66
C ALA A 356 3.23 -14.67 -23.05
N ASP A 357 2.49 -15.76 -22.76
CA ASP A 357 2.99 -17.01 -22.17
C ASP A 357 3.79 -16.79 -20.86
N GLY A 358 3.33 -15.86 -20.03
CA GLY A 358 3.96 -15.43 -18.78
C GLY A 358 4.98 -14.30 -18.94
N GLY A 359 5.26 -13.91 -20.19
CA GLY A 359 6.15 -12.82 -20.56
C GLY A 359 5.49 -11.44 -20.49
N ALA A 360 6.26 -10.43 -20.85
CA ALA A 360 5.82 -9.05 -20.84
C ALA A 360 5.07 -8.69 -22.14
N ILE A 361 3.93 -7.99 -22.04
CA ILE A 361 3.08 -7.60 -23.18
C ILE A 361 3.52 -6.28 -23.83
N ASP A 362 4.57 -5.64 -23.32
CA ASP A 362 4.97 -4.26 -23.69
C ASP A 362 5.22 -4.08 -25.19
N ALA A 363 5.88 -5.06 -25.80
CA ALA A 363 6.25 -5.04 -27.22
C ALA A 363 5.18 -5.64 -28.15
N LEU A 364 4.06 -6.12 -27.59
CA LEU A 364 2.97 -6.66 -28.42
C LEU A 364 2.19 -5.51 -29.06
N PRO A 365 1.92 -5.58 -30.38
CA PRO A 365 1.02 -4.62 -31.02
C PRO A 365 -0.35 -4.64 -30.37
N LEU A 366 -0.93 -3.47 -30.17
CA LEU A 366 -2.27 -3.31 -29.60
C LEU A 366 -3.34 -3.85 -30.57
N ASP A 367 -4.31 -4.59 -30.04
CA ASP A 367 -5.52 -5.05 -30.73
C ASP A 367 -6.77 -4.61 -29.92
N PRO A 368 -7.12 -3.30 -29.97
CA PRO A 368 -8.16 -2.69 -29.14
C PRO A 368 -9.58 -3.15 -29.50
N ASP A 369 -9.78 -3.80 -30.65
CA ASP A 369 -11.06 -4.43 -31.01
C ASP A 369 -11.24 -5.79 -30.33
N ARG A 370 -10.14 -6.41 -29.88
CA ARG A 370 -10.12 -7.76 -29.32
C ARG A 370 -9.94 -7.79 -27.81
N TYR A 371 -9.08 -6.93 -27.27
CA TYR A 371 -8.71 -6.94 -25.84
C TYR A 371 -9.06 -5.63 -25.16
N ALA A 372 -9.78 -5.71 -24.03
CA ALA A 372 -10.14 -4.54 -23.23
C ALA A 372 -8.92 -3.77 -22.70
N LEU A 373 -7.85 -4.47 -22.32
CA LEU A 373 -6.63 -3.84 -21.85
C LEU A 373 -5.91 -3.08 -22.97
N ASP A 374 -5.97 -3.56 -24.22
CA ASP A 374 -5.41 -2.87 -25.38
C ASP A 374 -6.26 -1.66 -25.77
N LEU A 375 -7.60 -1.75 -25.63
CA LEU A 375 -8.48 -0.58 -25.79
C LEU A 375 -8.15 0.51 -24.78
N TYR A 376 -7.93 0.15 -23.52
CA TYR A 376 -7.61 1.14 -22.50
C TYR A 376 -6.23 1.76 -22.71
N GLU A 377 -5.25 0.97 -23.18
CA GLU A 377 -3.94 1.51 -23.57
C GLU A 377 -4.04 2.47 -24.77
N ALA A 378 -4.78 2.10 -25.81
CA ALA A 378 -5.00 2.96 -26.97
C ALA A 378 -5.80 4.25 -26.65
N LEU A 379 -6.29 4.38 -25.42
CA LEU A 379 -6.96 5.57 -24.91
C LEU A 379 -6.17 6.25 -23.77
N GLU A 380 -4.93 5.85 -23.51
CA GLU A 380 -4.09 6.43 -22.46
C GLU A 380 -4.02 7.96 -22.57
N GLY A 381 -4.34 8.67 -21.50
CA GLY A 381 -4.36 10.13 -21.44
C GLY A 381 -5.49 10.80 -22.24
N SER A 382 -6.27 10.04 -23.01
CA SER A 382 -7.39 10.55 -23.79
C SER A 382 -8.62 10.77 -22.91
N ARG A 383 -9.47 11.74 -23.29
CA ARG A 383 -10.76 11.95 -22.64
C ARG A 383 -11.71 10.78 -22.96
N VAL A 384 -12.23 10.16 -21.92
CA VAL A 384 -13.24 9.11 -21.98
C VAL A 384 -14.49 9.51 -21.21
N ARG A 385 -15.61 8.89 -21.55
CA ARG A 385 -16.88 9.09 -20.86
C ARG A 385 -17.63 7.77 -20.71
N ILE A 386 -18.13 7.54 -19.51
CA ILE A 386 -19.12 6.51 -19.20
C ILE A 386 -20.45 7.17 -18.86
N ALA A 387 -21.54 6.43 -19.09
CA ALA A 387 -22.89 6.83 -18.72
C ALA A 387 -23.27 6.22 -17.36
N ASP A 388 -24.58 6.12 -17.10
CA ASP A 388 -25.14 5.40 -15.96
C ASP A 388 -24.48 4.02 -15.81
N THR A 389 -23.74 3.84 -14.71
CA THR A 389 -22.93 2.65 -14.49
C THR A 389 -23.14 2.11 -13.09
N ARG A 390 -23.08 0.79 -12.94
CA ARG A 390 -23.26 0.13 -11.65
C ARG A 390 -21.93 0.02 -10.93
N VAL A 391 -21.96 0.29 -9.62
CA VAL A 391 -20.83 0.12 -8.71
C VAL A 391 -20.62 -1.37 -8.44
N THR A 392 -19.40 -1.87 -8.67
CA THR A 392 -19.03 -3.27 -8.46
C THR A 392 -18.01 -3.47 -7.35
N GLY A 393 -17.40 -2.39 -6.87
CA GLY A 393 -16.62 -2.33 -5.63
C GLY A 393 -16.90 -1.02 -4.90
N ALA A 394 -17.10 -1.11 -3.59
CA ALA A 394 -17.46 0.04 -2.76
C ALA A 394 -16.35 1.11 -2.77
N THR A 395 -16.74 2.35 -2.48
CA THR A 395 -15.80 3.46 -2.36
C THR A 395 -14.79 3.19 -1.26
N THR A 396 -13.50 3.43 -1.53
CA THR A 396 -12.42 3.21 -0.55
C THR A 396 -11.89 4.53 0.04
N ALA A 397 -11.02 4.44 1.04
CA ALA A 397 -10.34 5.59 1.62
C ALA A 397 -9.36 6.31 0.65
N TYR A 398 -9.10 5.74 -0.53
CA TYR A 398 -8.20 6.28 -1.54
C TYR A 398 -8.90 7.09 -2.64
N ASP A 399 -10.14 7.53 -2.40
CA ASP A 399 -10.94 8.28 -3.37
C ASP A 399 -11.14 7.54 -4.71
N GLU A 400 -11.34 6.22 -4.61
CA GLU A 400 -11.60 5.36 -5.77
C GLU A 400 -12.89 4.55 -5.59
N ILE A 401 -13.56 4.31 -6.71
CA ILE A 401 -14.74 3.45 -6.81
C ILE A 401 -14.65 2.60 -8.08
N TRP A 402 -15.07 1.34 -8.00
CA TRP A 402 -15.10 0.45 -9.15
C TRP A 402 -16.49 0.37 -9.74
N VAL A 403 -16.58 0.49 -11.07
CA VAL A 403 -17.84 0.43 -11.82
C VAL A 403 -17.73 -0.55 -12.98
N THR A 404 -18.88 -0.92 -13.58
CA THR A 404 -18.91 -1.74 -14.79
C THR A 404 -19.69 -1.13 -15.94
N VAL A 405 -19.04 -0.97 -17.09
CA VAL A 405 -19.71 -0.61 -18.35
C VAL A 405 -20.42 -1.79 -19.00
N LYS A 406 -20.25 -3.02 -18.47
CA LYS A 406 -20.91 -4.26 -18.91
C LYS A 406 -21.79 -4.84 -17.80
N PRO A 407 -22.97 -4.25 -17.51
CA PRO A 407 -23.80 -4.66 -16.38
C PRO A 407 -24.36 -6.09 -16.45
N LYS A 408 -24.22 -6.79 -17.58
CA LYS A 408 -24.65 -8.19 -17.79
C LYS A 408 -23.50 -9.20 -17.72
N GLU A 409 -22.26 -8.73 -17.60
CA GLU A 409 -21.07 -9.59 -17.48
C GLU A 409 -20.97 -10.07 -16.03
N ASN A 410 -21.11 -11.38 -15.84
CA ASN A 410 -20.96 -12.10 -14.57
C ASN A 410 -21.62 -11.43 -13.35
N PRO A 411 -22.90 -11.00 -13.40
CA PRO A 411 -23.51 -10.26 -12.30
C PRO A 411 -23.66 -11.14 -11.05
N THR A 412 -23.29 -10.61 -9.88
CA THR A 412 -23.70 -11.22 -8.60
C THR A 412 -25.15 -10.85 -8.28
N ARG A 413 -25.77 -11.60 -7.36
CA ARG A 413 -27.14 -11.34 -6.93
C ARG A 413 -27.34 -9.94 -6.35
N ARG A 414 -26.28 -9.38 -5.76
CA ARG A 414 -26.31 -8.13 -4.99
C ARG A 414 -25.71 -6.94 -5.76
N GLY A 415 -25.38 -7.14 -7.04
CA GLY A 415 -25.00 -6.06 -7.96
C GLY A 415 -23.51 -5.94 -8.25
N GLY A 416 -22.68 -6.80 -7.65
CA GLY A 416 -21.27 -6.93 -7.99
C GLY A 416 -21.03 -7.69 -9.30
N THR A 417 -19.77 -8.07 -9.51
CA THR A 417 -19.32 -8.75 -10.72
C THR A 417 -18.37 -9.89 -10.33
N LEU A 418 -18.83 -11.13 -10.51
CA LEU A 418 -18.16 -12.35 -10.05
C LEU A 418 -16.93 -12.68 -10.90
N TYR A 419 -15.83 -13.03 -10.26
CA TYR A 419 -14.66 -13.64 -10.90
C TYR A 419 -14.67 -15.15 -10.66
N ALA A 420 -15.18 -15.90 -11.64
CA ALA A 420 -15.56 -17.31 -11.48
C ALA A 420 -14.49 -18.33 -11.94
N SER A 421 -13.52 -17.89 -12.74
CA SER A 421 -12.36 -18.68 -13.15
C SER A 421 -11.20 -17.75 -13.53
N TYR A 422 -10.01 -18.31 -13.81
CA TYR A 422 -8.89 -17.50 -14.29
C TYR A 422 -9.09 -16.96 -15.71
N GLU A 423 -9.98 -17.59 -16.48
CA GLU A 423 -10.33 -17.24 -17.86
C GLU A 423 -11.52 -16.27 -17.93
N ASP A 424 -12.35 -16.20 -16.88
CA ASP A 424 -13.55 -15.34 -16.79
C ASP A 424 -13.22 -13.95 -16.21
N GLN A 425 -12.23 -13.28 -16.81
CA GLN A 425 -11.82 -11.93 -16.42
C GLN A 425 -12.88 -10.90 -16.82
N ASN A 426 -13.35 -10.11 -15.85
CA ASN A 426 -14.41 -9.13 -16.08
C ASN A 426 -13.88 -7.89 -16.82
N THR A 427 -14.22 -7.79 -18.10
CA THR A 427 -13.68 -6.81 -19.06
C THR A 427 -14.25 -5.41 -18.89
N GLY A 428 -15.52 -5.31 -18.48
CA GLY A 428 -16.21 -4.03 -18.34
C GLY A 428 -15.86 -3.24 -17.08
N ARG A 429 -15.00 -3.78 -16.20
CA ARG A 429 -14.60 -3.10 -14.95
C ARG A 429 -13.71 -1.91 -15.25
N LEU A 430 -14.01 -0.79 -14.60
CA LEU A 430 -13.21 0.42 -14.70
C LEU A 430 -13.17 1.11 -13.33
N LYS A 431 -12.00 1.61 -12.94
CA LYS A 431 -11.85 2.42 -11.74
C LYS A 431 -12.21 3.87 -12.06
N VAL A 432 -12.89 4.55 -11.16
CA VAL A 432 -13.16 5.99 -11.24
C VAL A 432 -12.53 6.64 -10.02
N MET A 433 -11.80 7.73 -10.26
CA MET A 433 -11.20 8.58 -9.23
C MET A 433 -11.56 10.03 -9.55
N SER A 434 -11.59 10.91 -8.54
CA SER A 434 -11.79 12.33 -8.81
C SER A 434 -10.45 13.01 -9.11
N LEU A 435 -10.43 13.86 -10.13
CA LEU A 435 -9.31 14.77 -10.36
C LEU A 435 -9.44 16.06 -9.53
N ASP A 436 -10.64 16.38 -9.06
CA ASP A 436 -10.90 17.54 -8.18
C ASP A 436 -10.93 17.08 -6.72
N PRO A 437 -9.90 17.37 -5.91
CA PRO A 437 -9.88 16.98 -4.49
C PRO A 437 -10.99 17.65 -3.66
N ALA A 438 -11.62 18.72 -4.17
CA ALA A 438 -12.79 19.33 -3.53
C ALA A 438 -14.10 18.57 -3.84
N GLN A 439 -14.07 17.65 -4.81
CA GLN A 439 -15.21 16.81 -5.22
C GLN A 439 -14.77 15.34 -5.26
N PRO A 440 -14.49 14.70 -4.12
CA PRO A 440 -14.14 13.28 -4.08
C PRO A 440 -15.25 12.42 -4.70
N VAL A 441 -14.90 11.20 -5.11
CA VAL A 441 -15.90 10.23 -5.55
C VAL A 441 -16.90 10.00 -4.40
N PRO A 442 -18.22 10.00 -4.67
CA PRO A 442 -19.18 9.87 -3.58
C PRO A 442 -19.08 8.48 -2.95
N THR A 443 -19.36 8.40 -1.64
CA THR A 443 -19.48 7.12 -0.93
C THR A 443 -20.61 6.30 -1.55
N ALA A 444 -20.30 5.08 -1.97
CA ALA A 444 -21.24 4.15 -2.56
C ALA A 444 -20.89 2.71 -2.19
N ASN A 445 -21.92 1.87 -2.15
CA ASN A 445 -21.80 0.44 -1.92
C ASN A 445 -21.93 -0.32 -3.25
N VAL A 446 -21.56 -1.60 -3.24
CA VAL A 446 -21.80 -2.49 -4.39
C VAL A 446 -23.29 -2.48 -4.75
N GLY A 447 -23.58 -2.44 -6.05
CA GLY A 447 -24.94 -2.41 -6.58
C GLY A 447 -25.56 -1.02 -6.72
N ASP A 448 -24.99 0.01 -6.07
CA ASP A 448 -25.36 1.41 -6.32
C ASP A 448 -25.10 1.81 -7.78
N VAL A 449 -25.67 2.95 -8.21
CA VAL A 449 -25.50 3.44 -9.57
C VAL A 449 -24.86 4.82 -9.56
N LEU A 450 -23.74 4.97 -10.24
CA LEU A 450 -23.22 6.29 -10.61
C LEU A 450 -24.00 6.76 -11.82
N LYS A 451 -25.01 7.60 -11.58
CA LYS A 451 -25.99 8.07 -12.57
C LYS A 451 -25.55 9.39 -13.19
N GLY A 452 -25.70 9.51 -14.50
CA GLY A 452 -25.25 10.66 -15.27
C GLY A 452 -23.94 10.35 -15.99
N ARG A 453 -23.37 11.39 -16.59
CA ARG A 453 -22.09 11.26 -17.28
C ARG A 453 -20.97 11.34 -16.26
N THR A 454 -20.03 10.42 -16.37
CA THR A 454 -18.72 10.54 -15.73
C THR A 454 -17.70 10.68 -16.85
N THR A 455 -17.05 11.84 -16.91
CA THR A 455 -16.11 12.21 -17.97
C THR A 455 -14.76 12.53 -17.33
N GLY A 456 -13.67 12.02 -17.91
CA GLY A 456 -12.33 12.23 -17.38
C GLY A 456 -11.27 11.80 -18.37
N VAL A 457 -10.01 11.96 -17.99
CA VAL A 457 -8.87 11.39 -18.74
C VAL A 457 -8.64 9.97 -18.26
N LEU A 458 -8.33 9.05 -19.18
CA LEU A 458 -7.95 7.70 -18.83
C LEU A 458 -6.49 7.70 -18.39
N ASP A 459 -6.21 7.22 -17.18
CA ASP A 459 -4.87 7.14 -16.58
C ASP A 459 -4.63 5.70 -16.10
N TYR A 460 -3.41 5.41 -15.66
CA TYR A 460 -3.06 4.15 -15.03
C TYR A 460 -2.64 4.39 -13.58
N ALA A 461 -3.33 3.75 -12.64
CA ALA A 461 -3.18 4.07 -11.22
C ALA A 461 -1.85 3.55 -10.64
N SER A 462 -1.36 4.18 -9.58
CA SER A 462 -0.07 3.84 -8.99
C SER A 462 0.00 2.43 -8.40
N TYR A 463 -1.12 1.90 -7.91
CA TYR A 463 -1.25 0.50 -7.48
C TYR A 463 -1.73 -0.43 -8.60
N GLY A 464 -1.84 0.10 -9.82
CA GLY A 464 -2.25 -0.61 -11.01
C GLY A 464 -3.72 -0.46 -11.41
N GLY A 465 -3.99 -0.79 -12.68
CA GLY A 465 -5.29 -0.74 -13.31
C GLY A 465 -5.60 0.62 -13.95
N TYR A 466 -6.27 0.59 -15.11
CA TYR A 466 -6.76 1.82 -15.73
C TYR A 466 -7.88 2.45 -14.92
N ASN A 467 -7.88 3.77 -14.88
CA ASN A 467 -8.83 4.56 -14.13
C ASN A 467 -9.22 5.83 -14.89
N VAL A 468 -10.46 6.27 -14.69
CA VAL A 468 -10.92 7.58 -15.17
C VAL A 468 -10.63 8.61 -14.08
N GLN A 469 -9.70 9.52 -14.35
CA GLN A 469 -9.48 10.73 -13.56
C GLN A 469 -10.58 11.74 -13.91
N ALA A 470 -11.70 11.66 -13.18
CA ALA A 470 -12.93 12.35 -13.51
C ALA A 470 -12.82 13.86 -13.30
N THR A 471 -13.21 14.61 -14.33
CA THR A 471 -13.41 16.08 -14.31
C THR A 471 -14.90 16.44 -14.25
N GLU A 472 -15.76 15.50 -14.58
CA GLU A 472 -17.20 15.52 -14.39
C GLU A 472 -17.57 14.18 -13.76
N LEU A 473 -18.21 14.19 -12.59
CA LEU A 473 -18.66 12.99 -11.90
C LEU A 473 -20.18 12.85 -11.98
N GLY A 474 -20.63 11.63 -12.24
CA GLY A 474 -22.02 11.26 -12.03
C GLY A 474 -22.43 11.37 -10.56
N THR A 475 -23.74 11.30 -10.33
CA THR A 475 -24.33 11.31 -8.98
C THR A 475 -24.65 9.91 -8.52
N VAL A 476 -24.30 9.56 -7.28
CA VAL A 476 -24.62 8.25 -6.74
C VAL A 476 -26.12 8.13 -6.43
N VAL A 477 -26.72 7.05 -6.91
CA VAL A 477 -28.07 6.61 -6.59
C VAL A 477 -27.98 5.36 -5.73
N ASP A 478 -28.20 5.57 -4.44
CA ASP A 478 -28.22 4.53 -3.40
C ASP A 478 -29.36 3.52 -3.65
N LYS A 479 -29.00 2.25 -3.84
CA LYS A 479 -29.90 1.11 -4.03
C LYS A 479 -30.31 0.44 -2.72
N LYS A 480 -29.93 1.03 -1.60
CA LYS A 480 -30.29 0.64 -0.23
C LYS A 480 -29.88 -0.79 0.06
N LEU A 481 -28.65 -1.15 -0.33
CA LEU A 481 -28.06 -2.43 0.01
C LEU A 481 -28.12 -2.64 1.53
N ARG A 482 -28.53 -3.84 1.95
CA ARG A 482 -28.68 -4.17 3.38
C ARG A 482 -27.72 -5.28 3.77
N ARG A 483 -27.08 -5.09 4.91
CA ARG A 483 -26.31 -6.15 5.59
C ARG A 483 -27.23 -7.33 5.88
N GLU A 484 -26.74 -8.53 5.58
CA GLU A 484 -27.52 -9.74 5.72
C GLU A 484 -27.60 -10.21 7.18
N VAL A 485 -28.67 -10.95 7.48
CA VAL A 485 -28.81 -11.67 8.74
C VAL A 485 -29.16 -13.09 8.38
N THR A 486 -28.27 -14.02 8.72
CA THR A 486 -28.52 -15.43 8.53
C THR A 486 -29.53 -15.94 9.56
N ARG A 487 -30.15 -17.10 9.32
CA ARG A 487 -31.09 -17.69 10.27
C ARG A 487 -30.41 -18.21 11.54
N LYS A 488 -31.15 -18.31 12.63
CA LYS A 488 -30.68 -19.01 13.84
C LYS A 488 -30.59 -20.54 13.64
N GLN A 489 -29.63 -21.16 14.31
CA GLN A 489 -29.50 -22.61 14.42
C GLN A 489 -30.64 -23.23 15.24
N LYS A 490 -31.11 -24.40 14.82
CA LYS A 490 -32.08 -25.20 15.58
C LYS A 490 -31.41 -25.88 16.77
N LYS A 491 -32.23 -26.37 17.71
CA LYS A 491 -31.73 -27.08 18.91
C LYS A 491 -30.84 -28.29 18.57
N ASP A 492 -31.12 -28.96 17.45
CA ASP A 492 -30.42 -30.15 16.94
C ASP A 492 -29.34 -29.84 15.88
N GLU A 493 -29.12 -28.58 15.54
CA GLU A 493 -28.06 -28.13 14.63
C GLU A 493 -26.90 -27.55 15.45
N LEU A 494 -25.67 -27.82 15.04
CA LEU A 494 -24.46 -27.12 15.50
C LEU A 494 -24.10 -26.06 14.47
N ALA A 495 -24.09 -24.78 14.86
CA ALA A 495 -23.60 -23.70 14.00
C ALA A 495 -22.09 -23.48 14.20
N VAL A 496 -21.33 -23.54 13.11
CA VAL A 496 -19.88 -23.28 13.07
C VAL A 496 -19.62 -22.20 12.03
N ALA A 497 -19.00 -21.09 12.43
CA ALA A 497 -18.74 -19.93 11.58
C ALA A 497 -17.26 -19.58 11.50
N THR A 498 -16.84 -18.89 10.44
CA THR A 498 -15.52 -18.24 10.31
C THR A 498 -15.71 -16.74 10.12
N TYR A 499 -14.79 -15.95 10.66
CA TYR A 499 -14.78 -14.50 10.49
C TYR A 499 -13.36 -13.95 10.65
N ASN A 500 -12.77 -13.49 9.55
CA ASN A 500 -11.58 -12.63 9.59
C ASN A 500 -11.96 -11.25 10.16
N VAL A 501 -11.29 -10.83 11.23
CA VAL A 501 -11.59 -9.59 11.96
C VAL A 501 -10.60 -8.44 11.70
N GLU A 502 -9.74 -8.59 10.69
CA GLU A 502 -8.83 -7.56 10.19
C GLU A 502 -7.89 -6.97 11.27
N ASN A 503 -6.88 -7.75 11.64
CA ASN A 503 -5.83 -7.44 12.63
C ASN A 503 -6.35 -6.88 13.96
N LEU A 504 -7.47 -7.41 14.49
CA LEU A 504 -8.11 -6.88 15.69
C LEU A 504 -7.21 -7.00 16.93
N ASP A 505 -6.90 -5.88 17.58
CA ASP A 505 -6.08 -5.82 18.80
C ASP A 505 -6.71 -4.97 19.92
N ALA A 506 -6.20 -5.09 21.15
CA ALA A 506 -6.79 -4.44 22.31
C ALA A 506 -6.70 -2.89 22.28
N GLY A 507 -5.86 -2.32 21.42
CA GLY A 507 -5.70 -0.89 21.16
C GLY A 507 -6.67 -0.32 20.11
N ASP A 508 -7.37 -1.15 19.34
CA ASP A 508 -8.34 -0.70 18.32
C ASP A 508 -9.51 0.11 18.93
N ASP A 509 -10.12 0.98 18.13
CA ASP A 509 -11.28 1.76 18.56
C ASP A 509 -12.49 0.88 18.95
N GLN A 510 -13.25 1.31 19.97
CA GLN A 510 -14.42 0.55 20.43
C GLN A 510 -15.48 0.35 19.33
N ALA A 511 -15.59 1.29 18.40
CA ALA A 511 -16.50 1.18 17.27
C ALA A 511 -16.20 -0.03 16.37
N LYS A 512 -14.92 -0.40 16.20
CA LYS A 512 -14.52 -1.61 15.45
C LYS A 512 -14.97 -2.86 16.18
N PHE A 513 -14.69 -2.96 17.48
CA PHE A 513 -15.19 -4.04 18.33
C PHE A 513 -16.71 -4.18 18.28
N ASP A 514 -17.44 -3.08 18.38
CA ASP A 514 -18.90 -3.08 18.37
C ASP A 514 -19.47 -3.54 17.03
N THR A 515 -18.87 -3.12 15.92
CA THR A 515 -19.32 -3.50 14.56
C THR A 515 -19.06 -4.99 14.30
N LEU A 516 -17.86 -5.48 14.60
CA LEU A 516 -17.53 -6.90 14.47
C LEU A 516 -18.38 -7.77 15.41
N ALA A 517 -18.64 -7.30 16.64
CA ALA A 517 -19.47 -7.98 17.62
C ALA A 517 -20.94 -8.07 17.19
N GLU A 518 -21.45 -7.04 16.51
CA GLU A 518 -22.77 -7.07 15.88
C GLU A 518 -22.82 -8.12 14.76
N GLY A 519 -21.76 -8.19 13.94
CA GLY A 519 -21.58 -9.26 12.96
C GLY A 519 -21.74 -10.66 13.56
N VAL A 520 -21.14 -10.91 14.72
CA VAL A 520 -21.25 -12.21 15.43
C VAL A 520 -22.61 -12.41 16.11
N ALA A 521 -23.05 -11.44 16.91
CA ALA A 521 -24.23 -11.57 17.75
C ALA A 521 -25.54 -11.58 16.95
N VAL A 522 -25.63 -10.69 15.95
CA VAL A 522 -26.84 -10.38 15.18
C VAL A 522 -26.76 -11.02 13.81
N ASN A 523 -25.79 -10.62 12.96
CA ASN A 523 -25.79 -11.01 11.55
C ASN A 523 -25.54 -12.50 11.36
N LEU A 524 -24.62 -13.10 12.12
CA LEU A 524 -24.38 -14.55 12.17
C LEU A 524 -25.36 -15.30 13.09
N SER A 525 -26.29 -14.59 13.74
CA SER A 525 -27.26 -15.17 14.69
C SER A 525 -26.62 -15.92 15.86
N SER A 526 -25.46 -15.48 16.35
CA SER A 526 -24.74 -16.09 17.48
C SER A 526 -24.45 -17.60 17.29
N PRO A 527 -23.50 -17.96 16.40
CA PRO A 527 -23.10 -19.35 16.14
C PRO A 527 -22.67 -20.09 17.42
N ASP A 528 -22.71 -21.42 17.42
CA ASP A 528 -22.26 -22.19 18.59
C ASP A 528 -20.73 -22.18 18.71
N ILE A 529 -20.03 -22.13 17.57
CA ILE A 529 -18.57 -22.02 17.44
C ILE A 529 -18.27 -20.95 16.38
N VAL A 530 -17.29 -20.09 16.63
CA VAL A 530 -16.73 -19.14 15.65
C VAL A 530 -15.21 -19.33 15.61
N SER A 531 -14.66 -19.62 14.43
CA SER A 531 -13.23 -19.48 14.12
C SER A 531 -12.99 -18.03 13.77
N LEU A 532 -12.07 -17.37 14.47
CA LEU A 532 -11.63 -16.03 14.17
C LEU A 532 -10.23 -16.08 13.56
N GLU A 533 -10.09 -15.39 12.44
CA GLU A 533 -8.83 -15.13 11.78
C GLU A 533 -8.42 -13.67 12.08
N GLU A 534 -7.11 -13.37 12.06
CA GLU A 534 -6.58 -12.02 12.31
C GLU A 534 -6.85 -11.43 13.71
N ILE A 535 -6.87 -12.26 14.74
CA ILE A 535 -6.67 -11.76 16.10
C ILE A 535 -5.20 -11.37 16.26
N GLN A 536 -4.95 -10.15 16.75
CA GLN A 536 -3.62 -9.59 17.04
C GLN A 536 -3.20 -9.80 18.52
N ASP A 537 -1.94 -9.46 18.82
CA ASP A 537 -1.42 -9.48 20.19
C ASP A 537 -2.17 -8.47 21.06
N ASP A 538 -2.06 -8.60 22.39
CA ASP A 538 -2.66 -7.64 23.33
C ASP A 538 -2.12 -6.20 23.17
N ASN A 539 -1.00 -6.03 22.47
CA ASN A 539 -0.38 -4.74 22.15
C ASN A 539 -0.29 -4.47 20.62
N GLY A 540 -1.06 -5.20 19.81
CA GLY A 540 -1.06 -5.03 18.35
C GLY A 540 0.29 -5.39 17.71
N ALA A 541 0.76 -4.56 16.77
CA ALA A 541 2.01 -4.80 16.04
C ALA A 541 3.30 -4.42 16.81
N VAL A 542 3.20 -4.06 18.09
CA VAL A 542 4.36 -3.64 18.90
C VAL A 542 5.26 -4.84 19.19
N ASN A 543 6.44 -4.87 18.58
CA ASN A 543 7.39 -5.98 18.68
C ASN A 543 8.24 -5.95 19.97
N ASP A 544 7.61 -6.21 21.12
CA ASP A 544 8.26 -6.25 22.45
C ASP A 544 8.36 -7.67 23.04
N GLY A 545 7.90 -8.69 22.31
CA GLY A 545 7.86 -10.08 22.74
C GLY A 545 6.49 -10.56 23.24
N THR A 546 5.50 -9.67 23.33
CA THR A 546 4.10 -10.03 23.62
C THR A 546 3.54 -10.92 22.50
N THR A 547 2.93 -12.04 22.89
CA THR A 547 2.32 -13.03 21.96
C THR A 547 0.91 -13.45 22.39
N GLY A 548 0.47 -12.98 23.55
CA GLY A 548 -0.85 -13.26 24.12
C GLY A 548 -1.94 -12.39 23.47
N SER A 549 -3.18 -12.86 23.52
CA SER A 549 -4.36 -12.15 22.98
C SER A 549 -5.53 -12.11 23.97
N GLU A 550 -5.25 -12.26 25.27
CA GLU A 550 -6.30 -12.37 26.30
C GLU A 550 -7.09 -11.07 26.47
N ALA A 551 -6.42 -9.92 26.45
CA ALA A 551 -7.07 -8.61 26.55
C ALA A 551 -7.94 -8.35 25.32
N THR A 552 -7.41 -8.64 24.12
CA THR A 552 -8.15 -8.53 22.85
C THR A 552 -9.42 -9.40 22.86
N LEU A 553 -9.29 -10.68 23.21
CA LEU A 553 -10.40 -11.64 23.22
C LEU A 553 -11.44 -11.33 24.31
N LYS A 554 -10.98 -10.90 25.49
CA LYS A 554 -11.89 -10.44 26.55
C LYS A 554 -12.71 -9.25 26.07
N ARG A 555 -12.08 -8.24 25.47
CA ARG A 555 -12.76 -7.05 24.96
C ARG A 555 -13.77 -7.40 23.86
N PHE A 556 -13.39 -8.27 22.92
CA PHE A 556 -14.28 -8.71 21.86
C PHE A 556 -15.50 -9.49 22.39
N THR A 557 -15.28 -10.44 23.30
CA THR A 557 -16.41 -11.21 23.88
C THR A 557 -17.30 -10.36 24.79
N ASP A 558 -16.76 -9.32 25.45
CA ASP A 558 -17.55 -8.32 26.17
C ASP A 558 -18.45 -7.52 25.20
N ALA A 559 -17.92 -7.08 24.07
CA ALA A 559 -18.70 -6.39 23.03
C ALA A 559 -19.80 -7.29 22.43
N VAL A 560 -19.51 -8.57 22.19
CA VAL A 560 -20.52 -9.56 21.73
C VAL A 560 -21.68 -9.69 22.72
N VAL A 561 -21.41 -9.72 24.03
CA VAL A 561 -22.46 -9.73 25.05
C VAL A 561 -23.25 -8.42 25.06
N ALA A 562 -22.59 -7.28 24.90
CA ALA A 562 -23.26 -5.98 24.80
C ALA A 562 -24.22 -5.90 23.61
N LYS A 563 -23.92 -6.59 22.51
CA LYS A 563 -24.79 -6.74 21.32
C LYS A 563 -25.87 -7.81 21.47
N GLY A 564 -26.02 -8.42 22.65
CA GLY A 564 -27.04 -9.43 22.95
C GLY A 564 -26.65 -10.87 22.59
N GLY A 565 -25.39 -11.10 22.20
CA GLY A 565 -24.82 -12.42 21.97
C GLY A 565 -24.53 -13.19 23.27
N PRO A 566 -24.15 -14.48 23.18
CA PRO A 566 -23.78 -15.25 24.34
C PRO A 566 -22.40 -14.83 24.88
N ARG A 567 -22.17 -15.12 26.16
CA ARG A 567 -20.82 -15.10 26.73
C ARG A 567 -20.03 -16.28 26.15
N TYR A 568 -19.28 -16.02 25.08
CA TYR A 568 -18.37 -17.00 24.49
C TYR A 568 -17.19 -17.28 25.44
N ALA A 569 -16.77 -18.53 25.51
CA ALA A 569 -15.46 -18.92 25.98
C ALA A 569 -14.52 -19.06 24.78
N TRP A 570 -13.20 -18.99 24.97
CA TRP A 570 -12.24 -19.07 23.88
C TRP A 570 -11.12 -20.09 24.08
N ARG A 571 -10.51 -20.54 22.97
CA ARG A 571 -9.29 -21.35 22.93
C ARG A 571 -8.40 -20.87 21.79
N TYR A 572 -7.11 -20.73 22.08
CA TYR A 572 -6.06 -20.47 21.11
C TYR A 572 -4.74 -21.05 21.62
N ILE A 573 -3.72 -21.04 20.77
CA ILE A 573 -2.32 -21.31 21.14
C ILE A 573 -1.53 -20.07 20.75
N ALA A 574 -0.90 -19.41 21.72
CA ALA A 574 -0.01 -18.27 21.46
C ALA A 574 1.12 -18.70 20.50
N PRO A 575 1.38 -17.95 19.42
CA PRO A 575 2.56 -18.20 18.58
C PRO A 575 3.87 -17.99 19.34
N GLU A 576 4.97 -18.49 18.77
CA GLU A 576 6.29 -18.00 19.13
C GLU A 576 6.51 -16.63 18.49
N ASN A 577 7.16 -15.72 19.24
CA ASN A 577 7.37 -14.34 18.79
C ASN A 577 8.06 -14.29 17.41
N ASN A 578 7.46 -13.59 16.45
CA ASN A 578 7.89 -13.44 15.07
C ASN A 578 8.05 -14.75 14.27
N LYS A 579 7.36 -15.84 14.67
CA LYS A 579 7.42 -17.14 13.96
C LYS A 579 6.17 -17.49 13.17
N ASP A 580 5.07 -16.80 13.41
CA ASP A 580 3.88 -16.86 12.57
C ASP A 580 3.88 -15.59 11.70
N GLY A 581 3.56 -15.72 10.42
CA GLY A 581 3.54 -14.56 9.51
C GLY A 581 2.33 -13.67 9.75
N GLY A 582 2.31 -12.48 9.16
CA GLY A 582 1.25 -11.51 9.43
C GLY A 582 1.71 -10.10 9.20
N GLU A 583 1.07 -9.18 9.89
CA GLU A 583 1.57 -7.83 10.07
C GLU A 583 2.95 -7.86 10.75
N PRO A 584 3.97 -7.17 10.21
CA PRO A 584 5.29 -7.12 10.82
C PRO A 584 5.26 -6.66 12.27
N GLY A 585 5.88 -7.44 13.16
CA GLY A 585 5.95 -7.14 14.60
C GLY A 585 4.83 -7.74 15.44
N GLY A 586 3.69 -8.10 14.84
CA GLY A 586 2.60 -8.80 15.52
C GLY A 586 2.56 -10.30 15.22
N ASN A 587 1.92 -11.05 16.11
CA ASN A 587 1.91 -12.52 16.09
C ASN A 587 0.54 -13.11 15.75
N ILE A 588 -0.04 -12.73 14.61
CA ILE A 588 -1.41 -13.10 14.21
C ILE A 588 -1.72 -14.60 14.39
N ARG A 589 -2.94 -14.92 14.84
CA ARG A 589 -3.37 -16.30 15.12
C ARG A 589 -4.81 -16.59 14.72
N ASN A 590 -5.14 -17.89 14.71
CA ASN A 590 -6.50 -18.40 14.70
C ASN A 590 -7.00 -18.59 16.14
N VAL A 591 -8.27 -18.26 16.39
CA VAL A 591 -8.91 -18.42 17.72
C VAL A 591 -10.27 -19.09 17.56
N PHE A 592 -10.64 -19.97 18.49
CA PHE A 592 -12.03 -20.42 18.61
C PHE A 592 -12.76 -19.65 19.71
N LEU A 593 -13.91 -19.08 19.37
CA LEU A 593 -14.96 -18.74 20.32
C LEU A 593 -16.00 -19.86 20.34
N TYR A 594 -16.55 -20.21 21.50
CA TYR A 594 -17.63 -21.19 21.60
C TYR A 594 -18.60 -20.92 22.73
N ASN A 595 -19.89 -21.21 22.50
CA ASN A 595 -20.95 -20.98 23.47
C ASN A 595 -21.03 -22.19 24.42
N PRO A 596 -20.56 -22.07 25.68
CA PRO A 596 -20.48 -23.20 26.60
C PRO A 596 -21.87 -23.74 27.02
N LYS A 597 -22.95 -23.00 26.75
CA LYS A 597 -24.33 -23.47 26.99
C LYS A 597 -24.83 -24.44 25.92
N ARG A 598 -24.12 -24.56 24.79
CA ARG A 598 -24.55 -25.29 23.60
C ARG A 598 -23.59 -26.41 23.21
N VAL A 599 -22.30 -26.15 23.34
CA VAL A 599 -21.22 -27.06 22.96
C VAL A 599 -20.13 -27.03 24.03
N SER A 600 -19.51 -28.16 24.30
CA SER A 600 -18.34 -28.22 25.18
C SER A 600 -17.07 -28.42 24.37
N PHE A 601 -15.97 -27.84 24.85
CA PHE A 601 -14.63 -28.07 24.30
C PHE A 601 -13.93 -29.18 25.10
N THR A 602 -13.32 -30.15 24.42
CA THR A 602 -12.51 -31.20 25.08
C THR A 602 -11.10 -30.66 25.25
N ASP A 603 -10.76 -30.17 26.45
CA ASP A 603 -9.39 -29.78 26.78
C ASP A 603 -8.50 -31.02 26.97
N ARG A 604 -7.38 -31.05 26.24
CA ARG A 604 -6.34 -32.08 26.37
C ARG A 604 -4.96 -31.43 26.32
N PRO A 605 -4.12 -31.62 27.36
CA PRO A 605 -2.81 -30.98 27.43
C PRO A 605 -1.86 -31.48 26.34
N GLY A 606 -0.76 -30.74 26.13
CA GLY A 606 0.32 -31.10 25.20
C GLY A 606 0.29 -30.34 23.87
N GLY A 607 -0.65 -29.40 23.69
CA GLY A 607 -0.64 -28.47 22.57
C GLY A 607 0.14 -27.20 22.93
N ASP A 608 1.09 -26.83 22.08
CA ASP A 608 1.85 -25.59 22.16
C ASP A 608 2.18 -25.08 20.74
N ALA A 609 3.00 -24.04 20.62
CA ALA A 609 3.33 -23.42 19.35
C ALA A 609 4.08 -24.35 18.37
N THR A 610 4.80 -25.36 18.87
CA THR A 610 5.76 -26.19 18.10
C THR A 610 5.42 -27.67 18.10
N THR A 611 4.50 -28.12 18.95
CA THR A 611 4.12 -29.53 19.07
C THR A 611 2.98 -29.89 18.11
N PRO A 612 3.19 -30.86 17.19
CA PRO A 612 2.15 -31.29 16.26
C PRO A 612 1.03 -32.07 16.95
N VAL A 613 -0.22 -31.68 16.69
CA VAL A 613 -1.39 -32.48 17.05
C VAL A 613 -1.53 -33.69 16.12
N ARG A 614 -2.01 -34.82 16.66
CA ARG A 614 -2.20 -36.07 15.94
C ARG A 614 -3.59 -36.63 16.16
N ALA A 615 -4.15 -37.28 15.15
CA ALA A 615 -5.28 -38.18 15.31
C ALA A 615 -4.84 -39.42 16.10
N VAL A 616 -5.60 -39.78 17.13
CA VAL A 616 -5.36 -40.96 17.96
C VAL A 616 -6.57 -41.88 17.83
N ASP A 617 -6.32 -43.07 17.29
CA ASP A 617 -7.32 -44.14 17.20
C ASP A 617 -7.67 -44.67 18.59
N THR A 618 -8.95 -44.94 18.80
CA THR A 618 -9.49 -45.49 20.04
C THR A 618 -10.62 -46.46 19.72
N TRP A 619 -10.95 -47.32 20.68
CA TRP A 619 -12.08 -48.24 20.52
C TRP A 619 -13.46 -47.53 20.35
N LEU A 620 -13.55 -46.23 20.67
CA LEU A 620 -14.75 -45.40 20.52
C LEU A 620 -14.75 -44.52 19.25
N GLY A 621 -13.74 -44.65 18.39
CA GLY A 621 -13.51 -43.77 17.25
C GLY A 621 -12.22 -42.98 17.41
N VAL A 622 -12.15 -41.76 16.87
CA VAL A 622 -10.93 -40.94 16.89
C VAL A 622 -10.99 -39.83 17.96
N LYS A 623 -9.84 -39.47 18.52
CA LYS A 623 -9.65 -38.26 19.36
C LYS A 623 -8.38 -37.51 18.95
N LEU A 624 -8.20 -36.27 19.43
CA LEU A 624 -6.93 -35.54 19.27
C LEU A 624 -5.90 -35.92 20.35
N SER A 625 -4.61 -35.89 20.03
CA SER A 625 -3.51 -36.04 21.00
C SER A 625 -3.37 -34.85 21.95
N ALA A 626 -3.75 -33.66 21.49
CA ALA A 626 -3.85 -32.41 22.24
C ALA A 626 -5.04 -31.60 21.69
N SER A 627 -5.72 -30.84 22.55
CA SER A 627 -6.87 -30.02 22.16
C SER A 627 -6.95 -28.80 23.10
N PRO A 628 -6.73 -27.57 22.60
CA PRO A 628 -6.40 -27.24 21.22
C PRO A 628 -5.02 -27.79 20.79
N GLY A 629 -4.78 -27.87 19.48
CA GLY A 629 -3.50 -28.29 18.91
C GLY A 629 -3.21 -27.65 17.56
N ARG A 630 -1.96 -27.71 17.08
CA ARG A 630 -1.54 -27.15 15.78
C ARG A 630 -1.22 -28.25 14.76
N ILE A 631 -1.63 -28.06 13.50
CA ILE A 631 -1.32 -29.01 12.41
C ILE A 631 0.13 -28.83 11.96
N ASN A 632 0.97 -29.84 12.21
CA ASN A 632 2.35 -29.92 11.75
C ASN A 632 3.12 -28.58 11.81
N PRO A 633 3.19 -27.89 12.98
CA PRO A 633 3.67 -26.51 13.09
C PRO A 633 5.14 -26.32 12.66
N ALA A 634 5.94 -27.39 12.60
CA ALA A 634 7.32 -27.36 12.14
C ALA A 634 7.49 -27.53 10.62
N SER A 635 6.41 -27.73 9.86
CA SER A 635 6.48 -27.85 8.40
C SER A 635 6.97 -26.54 7.76
N PRO A 636 7.87 -26.60 6.75
CA PRO A 636 8.28 -25.41 6.01
C PRO A 636 7.11 -24.74 5.28
N ALA A 637 6.00 -25.45 5.04
CA ALA A 637 4.76 -24.87 4.50
C ALA A 637 4.24 -23.70 5.36
N TRP A 638 4.57 -23.68 6.66
CA TRP A 638 4.13 -22.66 7.61
C TRP A 638 5.16 -21.56 7.89
N ALA A 639 6.36 -21.62 7.30
CA ALA A 639 7.37 -20.56 7.45
C ALA A 639 6.71 -19.20 7.18
N ASP A 640 6.89 -18.19 8.04
CA ASP A 640 6.27 -16.86 7.89
C ASP A 640 4.78 -16.89 7.52
N SER A 641 4.00 -17.79 8.15
CA SER A 641 2.55 -17.84 7.98
C SER A 641 1.86 -18.44 9.22
N ARG A 642 0.54 -18.26 9.32
CA ARG A 642 -0.24 -18.72 10.47
C ARG A 642 -0.36 -20.24 10.41
N LYS A 643 -0.19 -20.89 11.57
CA LYS A 643 -0.35 -22.34 11.71
C LYS A 643 -1.82 -22.65 12.05
N PRO A 644 -2.47 -23.67 11.44
CA PRO A 644 -3.86 -23.99 11.73
C PRO A 644 -4.09 -24.42 13.18
N LEU A 645 -5.20 -23.98 13.76
CA LEU A 645 -5.67 -24.39 15.08
C LEU A 645 -6.70 -25.51 14.94
N VAL A 646 -6.58 -26.58 15.72
CA VAL A 646 -7.54 -27.69 15.75
C VAL A 646 -8.11 -27.86 17.15
N GLY A 647 -9.42 -28.03 17.23
CA GLY A 647 -10.14 -28.28 18.48
C GLY A 647 -11.10 -29.46 18.37
N GLU A 648 -11.20 -30.23 19.46
CA GLU A 648 -12.21 -31.27 19.62
C GLU A 648 -13.39 -30.72 20.42
N PHE A 649 -14.53 -30.56 19.78
CA PHE A 649 -15.78 -30.12 20.40
C PHE A 649 -16.74 -31.30 20.57
N VAL A 650 -17.61 -31.23 21.58
CA VAL A 650 -18.67 -32.22 21.80
C VAL A 650 -20.01 -31.53 21.73
N PHE A 651 -20.82 -31.94 20.75
CA PHE A 651 -22.20 -31.50 20.59
C PHE A 651 -23.12 -32.71 20.67
N ARG A 652 -24.08 -32.68 21.61
CA ARG A 652 -25.04 -33.78 21.84
C ARG A 652 -24.36 -35.16 22.00
N GLY A 653 -23.22 -35.19 22.68
CA GLY A 653 -22.45 -36.41 22.95
C GLY A 653 -21.68 -36.95 21.75
N LYS A 654 -21.53 -36.18 20.67
CA LYS A 654 -20.74 -36.57 19.49
C LYS A 654 -19.56 -35.61 19.27
N PRO A 655 -18.36 -36.13 18.98
CA PRO A 655 -17.21 -35.31 18.68
C PRO A 655 -17.34 -34.65 17.31
N VAL A 656 -16.93 -33.38 17.24
CA VAL A 656 -16.78 -32.58 16.03
C VAL A 656 -15.40 -31.93 16.08
N PHE A 657 -14.58 -32.19 15.06
CA PHE A 657 -13.25 -31.61 14.92
C PHE A 657 -13.35 -30.35 14.09
N VAL A 658 -12.95 -29.21 14.67
CA VAL A 658 -12.98 -27.91 14.00
C VAL A 658 -11.54 -27.47 13.75
N ILE A 659 -11.24 -27.06 12.52
CA ILE A 659 -9.92 -26.63 12.08
C ILE A 659 -10.04 -25.18 11.58
N GLY A 660 -9.48 -24.22 12.33
CA GLY A 660 -9.38 -22.82 11.93
C GLY A 660 -8.09 -22.59 11.14
N ASN A 661 -8.20 -21.98 9.96
CA ASN A 661 -7.10 -21.81 9.02
C ASN A 661 -6.97 -20.34 8.63
N HIS A 662 -5.73 -19.90 8.46
CA HIS A 662 -5.43 -18.64 7.82
C HIS A 662 -4.16 -18.84 6.97
N PHE A 663 -4.32 -19.07 5.68
CA PHE A 663 -3.20 -19.38 4.78
C PHE A 663 -2.40 -18.15 4.39
N ALA A 664 -1.26 -18.36 3.74
CA ALA A 664 -0.44 -17.26 3.23
C ALA A 664 -1.22 -16.40 2.24
N SER A 665 -1.09 -15.08 2.38
CA SER A 665 -1.79 -14.11 1.51
C SER A 665 -1.35 -14.24 0.05
N LYS A 666 -2.15 -13.65 -0.85
CA LYS A 666 -1.85 -13.56 -2.28
C LYS A 666 -0.78 -12.53 -2.64
N GLY A 667 -0.11 -11.94 -1.63
CA GLY A 667 0.95 -10.97 -1.83
C GLY A 667 2.10 -11.53 -2.65
N GLY A 668 2.57 -10.75 -3.64
CA GLY A 668 3.62 -11.17 -4.58
C GLY A 668 3.10 -11.86 -5.86
N ASP A 669 1.80 -12.14 -5.96
CA ASP A 669 1.18 -12.54 -7.23
C ASP A 669 1.13 -11.33 -8.19
N GLN A 670 1.29 -11.58 -9.49
CA GLN A 670 1.17 -10.54 -10.51
C GLN A 670 -0.32 -10.18 -10.74
N PRO A 671 -0.64 -8.90 -11.03
CA PRO A 671 -2.02 -8.46 -11.18
C PRO A 671 -2.60 -8.80 -12.56
N LEU A 672 -3.93 -8.92 -12.64
CA LEU A 672 -4.63 -9.22 -13.90
C LEU A 672 -4.40 -8.16 -14.99
N HIS A 673 -4.24 -6.90 -14.60
CA HIS A 673 -4.01 -5.76 -15.51
C HIS A 673 -2.52 -5.43 -15.68
N GLY A 674 -1.60 -6.26 -15.18
CA GLY A 674 -0.17 -6.00 -15.20
C GLY A 674 0.47 -6.26 -16.56
N ARG A 675 1.76 -5.92 -16.68
CA ARG A 675 2.52 -6.13 -17.92
C ARG A 675 2.89 -7.59 -18.20
N TYR A 676 2.91 -8.46 -17.19
CA TYR A 676 3.27 -9.87 -17.35
C TYR A 676 2.02 -10.74 -17.46
N GLN A 677 1.86 -11.44 -18.58
CA GLN A 677 0.64 -12.18 -18.90
C GLN A 677 0.94 -13.55 -19.51
N GLU A 678 0.39 -14.64 -19.02
CA GLU A 678 -0.55 -14.71 -17.89
C GLU A 678 0.12 -14.41 -16.53
N PRO A 679 -0.62 -13.89 -15.52
CA PRO A 679 -0.02 -13.47 -14.27
C PRO A 679 0.57 -14.65 -13.49
N THR A 680 1.84 -14.51 -13.07
CA THR A 680 2.50 -15.46 -12.19
C THR A 680 1.93 -15.39 -10.78
N ARG A 681 1.48 -16.53 -10.25
CA ARG A 681 0.90 -16.65 -8.90
C ARG A 681 1.91 -17.29 -7.94
N SER A 682 3.00 -16.57 -7.68
CA SER A 682 4.14 -17.09 -6.92
C SER A 682 3.74 -17.56 -5.51
N SER A 683 2.78 -16.88 -4.87
CA SER A 683 2.29 -17.22 -3.53
C SER A 683 1.52 -18.54 -3.48
N GLU A 684 0.90 -18.96 -4.59
CA GLU A 684 0.05 -20.15 -4.67
C GLU A 684 0.82 -21.44 -4.36
N THR A 685 2.11 -21.50 -4.71
CA THR A 685 2.97 -22.67 -4.44
C THR A 685 2.99 -23.01 -2.95
N LYS A 686 3.07 -22.00 -2.08
CA LYS A 686 3.07 -22.18 -0.62
C LYS A 686 1.70 -22.61 -0.13
N ARG A 687 0.63 -21.98 -0.63
CA ARG A 687 -0.76 -22.36 -0.27
C ARG A 687 -1.09 -23.80 -0.64
N ILE A 688 -0.60 -24.31 -1.77
CA ILE A 688 -0.76 -25.73 -2.16
C ILE A 688 -0.11 -26.67 -1.12
N GLN A 689 1.07 -26.31 -0.60
CA GLN A 689 1.74 -27.09 0.45
C GLN A 689 0.96 -27.04 1.77
N GLN A 690 0.48 -25.86 2.16
CA GLN A 690 -0.37 -25.67 3.35
C GLN A 690 -1.67 -26.48 3.26
N ALA A 691 -2.32 -26.47 2.09
CA ALA A 691 -3.50 -27.27 1.80
C ALA A 691 -3.23 -28.78 1.94
N ALA A 692 -2.06 -29.24 1.51
CA ALA A 692 -1.66 -30.64 1.63
C ALA A 692 -1.45 -31.08 3.10
N GLU A 693 -0.90 -30.20 3.95
CA GLU A 693 -0.75 -30.46 5.40
C GLU A 693 -2.11 -30.64 6.08
N VAL A 694 -3.05 -29.73 5.81
CA VAL A 694 -4.42 -29.82 6.36
C VAL A 694 -5.14 -31.06 5.83
N ASN A 695 -5.05 -31.33 4.52
CA ASN A 695 -5.65 -32.53 3.92
C ASN A 695 -5.09 -33.83 4.53
N THR A 696 -3.77 -33.89 4.76
CA THR A 696 -3.09 -35.03 5.38
C THR A 696 -3.60 -35.27 6.80
N PHE A 697 -3.71 -34.20 7.59
CA PHE A 697 -4.25 -34.28 8.94
C PHE A 697 -5.72 -34.77 8.95
N VAL A 698 -6.58 -34.21 8.10
CA VAL A 698 -7.99 -34.67 7.98
C VAL A 698 -8.08 -36.12 7.52
N THR A 699 -7.23 -36.52 6.58
CA THR A 699 -7.16 -37.92 6.14
C THR A 699 -6.76 -38.84 7.29
N SER A 700 -5.89 -38.40 8.21
CA SER A 700 -5.54 -39.18 9.40
C SER A 700 -6.72 -39.36 10.37
N LEU A 701 -7.55 -38.32 10.54
CA LEU A 701 -8.81 -38.42 11.31
C LEU A 701 -9.76 -39.43 10.66
N LEU A 702 -9.94 -39.34 9.34
CA LEU A 702 -10.84 -40.22 8.59
C LEU A 702 -10.34 -41.66 8.48
N LYS A 703 -9.03 -41.87 8.58
CA LYS A 703 -8.44 -43.21 8.65
C LYS A 703 -8.74 -43.89 9.99
N ALA A 704 -8.69 -43.14 11.09
CA ALA A 704 -9.06 -43.65 12.42
C ALA A 704 -10.57 -43.80 12.57
N ASP A 705 -11.36 -42.85 12.06
CA ASP A 705 -12.82 -42.93 12.02
C ASP A 705 -13.38 -42.33 10.72
N ARG A 706 -13.86 -43.21 9.83
CA ARG A 706 -14.44 -42.82 8.53
C ARG A 706 -15.70 -41.95 8.66
N SER A 707 -16.32 -41.92 9.85
CA SER A 707 -17.50 -41.12 10.16
C SER A 707 -17.19 -39.84 10.95
N ALA A 708 -15.90 -39.53 11.18
CA ALA A 708 -15.49 -38.34 11.91
C ALA A 708 -16.09 -37.08 11.28
N HIS A 709 -16.72 -36.24 12.11
CA HIS A 709 -17.28 -34.96 11.70
C HIS A 709 -16.17 -33.91 11.75
N VAL A 710 -15.69 -33.49 10.59
CA VAL A 710 -14.64 -32.47 10.48
C VAL A 710 -15.21 -31.25 9.78
N VAL A 711 -14.98 -30.07 10.34
CA VAL A 711 -15.25 -28.77 9.71
C VAL A 711 -13.91 -28.04 9.62
N ALA A 712 -13.40 -27.87 8.41
CA ALA A 712 -12.23 -27.04 8.14
C ALA A 712 -12.72 -25.72 7.55
N LEU A 713 -12.36 -24.61 8.18
CA LEU A 713 -12.86 -23.29 7.84
C LEU A 713 -11.80 -22.21 8.04
N GLY A 714 -12.04 -21.05 7.45
CA GLY A 714 -11.18 -19.88 7.59
C GLY A 714 -10.84 -19.21 6.26
N ASP A 715 -9.92 -18.26 6.33
CA ASP A 715 -9.33 -17.61 5.18
C ASP A 715 -8.24 -18.51 4.57
N PHE A 716 -8.57 -19.18 3.46
CA PHE A 716 -7.59 -19.99 2.72
C PHE A 716 -6.80 -19.17 1.70
N ASN A 717 -7.08 -17.87 1.57
CA ASN A 717 -6.45 -16.93 0.66
C ASN A 717 -6.43 -17.41 -0.81
N ASP A 718 -7.43 -18.20 -1.21
CA ASP A 718 -7.50 -18.68 -2.58
C ASP A 718 -8.91 -18.98 -3.06
N PHE A 719 -9.06 -18.99 -4.39
CA PHE A 719 -10.34 -19.11 -5.06
C PHE A 719 -10.90 -20.54 -5.03
N GLU A 720 -12.22 -20.69 -5.19
CA GLU A 720 -12.87 -22.00 -5.18
C GLU A 720 -12.36 -22.96 -6.29
N PHE A 721 -11.86 -22.39 -7.39
CA PHE A 721 -11.33 -23.12 -8.55
C PHE A 721 -9.79 -23.28 -8.53
N SER A 722 -9.12 -22.81 -7.47
CA SER A 722 -7.65 -22.81 -7.38
C SER A 722 -7.03 -24.22 -7.24
N PRO A 723 -5.77 -24.40 -7.66
CA PRO A 723 -4.95 -25.55 -7.32
C PRO A 723 -4.85 -25.81 -5.80
N THR A 724 -4.87 -24.75 -4.98
CA THR A 724 -4.91 -24.85 -3.51
C THR A 724 -6.15 -25.62 -3.05
N MET A 725 -7.34 -25.26 -3.53
CA MET A 725 -8.58 -25.98 -3.19
C MET A 725 -8.59 -27.43 -3.70
N LYS A 726 -7.98 -27.69 -4.86
CA LYS A 726 -7.79 -29.06 -5.36
C LYS A 726 -6.89 -29.90 -4.46
N ALA A 727 -5.81 -29.32 -3.92
CA ALA A 727 -4.93 -29.99 -2.97
C ALA A 727 -5.65 -30.26 -1.64
N LEU A 728 -6.42 -29.28 -1.14
CA LEU A 728 -7.15 -29.39 0.12
C LEU A 728 -8.25 -30.46 0.09
N THR A 729 -8.87 -30.68 -1.08
CA THR A 729 -9.98 -31.62 -1.28
C THR A 729 -9.52 -32.98 -1.86
N LYS A 730 -8.21 -33.18 -2.02
CA LYS A 730 -7.64 -34.42 -2.56
C LYS A 730 -8.16 -35.65 -1.82
N GLY A 731 -8.47 -36.71 -2.57
CA GLY A 731 -9.03 -37.95 -2.03
C GLY A 731 -10.48 -37.83 -1.55
N LYS A 732 -11.16 -36.70 -1.80
CA LYS A 732 -12.52 -36.40 -1.31
C LYS A 732 -12.59 -36.41 0.23
N ALA A 733 -11.49 -36.09 0.91
CA ALA A 733 -11.42 -36.01 2.36
C ALA A 733 -12.27 -34.85 2.91
N LEU A 734 -12.39 -33.77 2.13
CA LEU A 734 -13.19 -32.59 2.43
C LEU A 734 -14.03 -32.21 1.20
N LYS A 735 -15.23 -31.69 1.44
CA LYS A 735 -16.12 -31.10 0.43
C LYS A 735 -16.23 -29.58 0.67
N PRO A 736 -15.91 -28.72 -0.31
CA PRO A 736 -16.06 -27.27 -0.18
C PRO A 736 -17.53 -26.88 -0.29
N LEU A 737 -18.03 -26.12 0.69
CA LEU A 737 -19.44 -25.76 0.78
C LEU A 737 -19.81 -24.54 -0.07
N ILE A 738 -18.86 -23.68 -0.42
CA ILE A 738 -19.09 -22.55 -1.34
C ILE A 738 -19.71 -23.02 -2.68
N SER A 739 -19.27 -24.19 -3.17
CA SER A 739 -19.81 -24.82 -4.38
C SER A 739 -21.27 -25.27 -4.30
N THR A 740 -21.88 -25.24 -3.10
CA THR A 740 -23.29 -25.58 -2.89
C THR A 740 -24.23 -24.38 -3.05
N LEU A 741 -23.69 -23.16 -3.06
CA LEU A 741 -24.45 -21.94 -3.32
C LEU A 741 -24.68 -21.73 -4.83
N PRO A 742 -25.73 -20.98 -5.21
CA PRO A 742 -25.86 -20.42 -6.55
C PRO A 742 -24.59 -19.66 -6.95
N VAL A 743 -24.20 -19.72 -8.23
CA VAL A 743 -22.94 -19.14 -8.73
C VAL A 743 -22.78 -17.65 -8.32
N GLY A 744 -23.83 -16.84 -8.48
CA GLY A 744 -23.82 -15.41 -8.15
C GLY A 744 -23.81 -15.08 -6.64
N GLU A 745 -23.68 -16.08 -5.76
CA GLU A 745 -23.56 -15.96 -4.29
C GLU A 745 -22.20 -16.53 -3.79
N ARG A 746 -21.29 -16.91 -4.69
CA ARG A 746 -19.99 -17.54 -4.35
C ARG A 746 -18.86 -16.52 -4.21
N TYR A 747 -18.94 -15.68 -3.19
CA TYR A 747 -17.89 -14.72 -2.87
C TYR A 747 -17.93 -14.36 -1.39
N SER A 748 -16.78 -13.94 -0.86
CA SER A 748 -16.64 -13.41 0.49
C SER A 748 -15.80 -12.13 0.53
N TYR A 749 -15.31 -11.68 -0.62
CA TYR A 749 -14.32 -10.63 -0.77
C TYR A 749 -14.58 -9.83 -2.05
N VAL A 750 -14.26 -8.53 -2.07
CA VAL A 750 -14.33 -7.71 -3.28
C VAL A 750 -13.00 -7.00 -3.51
N PHE A 751 -12.35 -7.29 -4.64
CA PHE A 751 -11.04 -6.74 -4.98
C PHE A 751 -10.94 -6.35 -6.44
N ASP A 752 -10.40 -5.16 -6.71
CA ASP A 752 -10.44 -4.51 -8.02
C ASP A 752 -11.86 -4.46 -8.64
N GLY A 753 -12.90 -4.41 -7.81
CA GLY A 753 -14.29 -4.49 -8.28
C GLY A 753 -14.73 -5.86 -8.81
N ASN A 754 -13.97 -6.93 -8.52
CA ASN A 754 -14.41 -8.31 -8.65
C ASN A 754 -14.91 -8.85 -7.31
N SER A 755 -16.07 -9.48 -7.30
CA SER A 755 -16.51 -10.37 -6.22
C SER A 755 -15.77 -11.71 -6.33
N GLN A 756 -15.08 -12.11 -5.27
CA GLN A 756 -14.16 -13.24 -5.21
C GLN A 756 -14.35 -14.05 -3.91
N THR A 757 -13.96 -15.32 -3.91
CA THR A 757 -13.95 -16.14 -2.68
C THR A 757 -12.53 -16.30 -2.16
N LEU A 758 -12.29 -15.95 -0.89
CA LEU A 758 -11.03 -16.26 -0.17
C LEU A 758 -11.28 -17.14 1.05
N ASP A 759 -12.41 -16.93 1.70
CA ASP A 759 -12.85 -17.70 2.87
C ASP A 759 -13.63 -18.92 2.43
N HIS A 760 -13.45 -20.05 3.11
CA HIS A 760 -14.18 -21.28 2.81
C HIS A 760 -14.61 -22.00 4.08
N ILE A 761 -15.72 -22.71 3.98
CA ILE A 761 -16.04 -23.82 4.90
C ILE A 761 -16.04 -25.12 4.09
N LEU A 762 -15.32 -26.12 4.59
CA LEU A 762 -15.27 -27.46 4.03
C LEU A 762 -15.63 -28.50 5.11
N THR A 763 -16.32 -29.57 4.71
CA THR A 763 -16.72 -30.62 5.65
C THR A 763 -16.30 -32.01 5.20
N SER A 764 -16.01 -32.89 6.15
CA SER A 764 -15.78 -34.32 5.86
C SER A 764 -17.07 -35.01 5.37
N PRO A 765 -16.97 -36.19 4.72
CA PRO A 765 -18.13 -37.00 4.34
C PRO A 765 -19.03 -37.46 5.50
N GLY A 766 -18.55 -37.38 6.76
CA GLY A 766 -19.35 -37.65 7.95
C GLY A 766 -20.49 -36.64 8.14
N VAL A 767 -20.33 -35.41 7.65
CA VAL A 767 -21.34 -34.35 7.72
C VAL A 767 -22.30 -34.47 6.52
N ARG A 768 -23.48 -35.07 6.76
CA ARG A 768 -24.45 -35.37 5.69
C ARG A 768 -25.60 -34.39 5.54
N ARG A 769 -25.98 -33.73 6.64
CA ARG A 769 -27.11 -32.78 6.68
C ARG A 769 -26.58 -31.44 7.14
N LEU A 770 -26.56 -30.49 6.23
CA LEU A 770 -26.00 -29.17 6.45
C LEU A 770 -26.85 -28.10 5.75
N ASP A 771 -26.64 -26.87 6.20
CA ASP A 771 -27.16 -25.63 5.63
C ASP A 771 -26.02 -24.62 5.74
N TYR A 772 -25.63 -23.98 4.64
CA TYR A 772 -24.45 -23.14 4.52
C TYR A 772 -24.82 -21.79 3.92
N ASP A 773 -24.14 -20.74 4.40
CA ASP A 773 -24.44 -19.36 4.05
C ASP A 773 -23.14 -18.52 4.11
N VAL A 774 -23.01 -17.58 3.16
CA VAL A 774 -22.08 -16.45 3.27
C VAL A 774 -22.91 -15.24 3.66
N VAL A 775 -22.55 -14.55 4.73
CA VAL A 775 -23.39 -13.48 5.28
C VAL A 775 -22.79 -12.14 4.88
N HIS A 776 -23.35 -11.53 3.84
CA HIS A 776 -22.80 -10.30 3.25
C HIS A 776 -23.04 -9.08 4.13
N ILE A 777 -22.02 -8.66 4.87
CA ILE A 777 -22.06 -7.55 5.84
C ILE A 777 -20.88 -6.57 5.73
N ASN A 778 -19.85 -6.94 4.96
CA ASN A 778 -18.55 -6.29 4.92
C ASN A 778 -18.13 -5.93 3.49
N ALA A 779 -17.79 -6.93 2.67
CA ALA A 779 -17.04 -6.75 1.41
C ALA A 779 -17.71 -5.83 0.38
N GLU A 780 -19.02 -5.61 0.51
CA GLU A 780 -19.83 -4.79 -0.39
C GLU A 780 -20.06 -3.35 0.08
N PHE A 781 -19.61 -3.02 1.29
CA PHE A 781 -19.95 -1.80 1.98
C PHE A 781 -18.73 -0.88 2.14
N ALA A 782 -18.92 0.42 1.92
CA ALA A 782 -17.86 1.42 2.08
C ALA A 782 -17.45 1.64 3.55
N ASP A 783 -18.35 1.37 4.50
CA ASP A 783 -18.16 1.48 5.95
C ASP A 783 -17.81 0.12 6.60
N GLN A 784 -16.95 -0.66 5.95
CA GLN A 784 -16.60 -2.01 6.40
C GLN A 784 -15.74 -2.01 7.67
N ALA A 785 -15.94 -3.00 8.55
CA ALA A 785 -15.08 -3.25 9.72
C ALA A 785 -14.07 -4.40 9.51
N SER A 786 -14.24 -5.13 8.41
CA SER A 786 -13.33 -6.11 7.83
C SER A 786 -13.59 -6.08 6.31
N ASP A 787 -12.62 -6.43 5.49
CA ASP A 787 -12.79 -6.65 4.06
C ASP A 787 -13.39 -8.03 3.70
N HIS A 788 -13.57 -8.92 4.69
CA HIS A 788 -14.11 -10.27 4.51
C HIS A 788 -15.55 -10.41 5.03
N ASP A 789 -16.41 -11.07 4.26
CA ASP A 789 -17.71 -11.53 4.73
C ASP A 789 -17.59 -12.83 5.53
N PRO A 790 -18.20 -12.93 6.73
CA PRO A 790 -18.19 -14.16 7.49
C PRO A 790 -19.08 -15.24 6.86
N GLN A 791 -18.78 -16.49 7.20
CA GLN A 791 -19.53 -17.66 6.72
C GLN A 791 -20.03 -18.50 7.88
N VAL A 792 -21.12 -19.22 7.67
CA VAL A 792 -21.66 -20.14 8.67
C VAL A 792 -22.18 -21.43 8.05
N VAL A 793 -21.88 -22.55 8.69
CA VAL A 793 -22.53 -23.84 8.43
C VAL A 793 -23.31 -24.29 9.65
N ARG A 794 -24.51 -24.81 9.44
CA ARG A 794 -25.34 -25.47 10.45
C ARG A 794 -25.41 -26.95 10.12
N ILE A 795 -24.79 -27.78 10.95
CA ILE A 795 -24.71 -29.22 10.73
C ILE A 795 -25.59 -29.97 11.72
N LYS A 796 -26.29 -31.02 11.27
CA LYS A 796 -26.97 -31.94 12.19
C LYS A 796 -26.04 -33.06 12.61
N VAL A 797 -25.61 -33.03 13.86
CA VAL A 797 -24.79 -34.08 14.46
C VAL A 797 -25.72 -35.04 15.21
N GLY A 798 -26.13 -36.10 14.51
CA GLY A 798 -26.97 -37.18 15.05
C GLY A 798 -28.45 -37.11 14.67
N GLY A 799 -28.98 -38.29 14.31
CA GLY A 799 -30.40 -38.62 14.21
C GLY A 799 -30.53 -40.13 14.43
N LEU A 800 -31.50 -40.57 15.22
CA LEU A 800 -31.90 -41.97 15.25
C LEU A 800 -32.29 -42.36 13.82
N TRP A 801 -31.75 -43.46 13.30
CA TRP A 801 -32.41 -44.16 12.21
C TRP A 801 -33.83 -44.50 12.68
N PRO A 802 -34.89 -44.15 11.94
CA PRO A 802 -36.17 -44.81 12.15
C PRO A 802 -35.97 -46.26 11.70
N TRP A 803 -35.90 -47.17 12.67
CA TRP A 803 -36.07 -48.59 12.41
C TRP A 803 -37.53 -48.88 12.12
#